data_AF-A0A4R6Z2A9-F1
#
_entry.id   AF-A0A4R6Z2A9-F1
#
_cell.length_a   1.000
_cell.length_b   1.000
_cell.length_c   1.000
_cell.angle_alpha   90.00
_cell.angle_beta   90.00
_cell.angle_gamma   90.00
#
_symmetry.space_group_name_H-M   'P 1'
#
loop_
_entity.id
_entity.type
_entity.pdbx_description
1 polymer ?
#
loop_
_entity_poly.entity_id
_entity_poly.type
_entity_poly.pdbx_seq_one_letter_code
_entity_poly.pdbx_strand_id
1 'polypeptide(L)'
;MELWRSALAEWVRELLHPAPAMQHGRELIRYLWRYPTVTRDPRQFCRADYQAPVDLAVFLDKPDCRSNSAANMHNGIYRFFCWLLHERPSGPLTADGGSYRNPLSRKPLAAGPARTHRTAMPLALLDALADVLTADDYAWPKTLAVDWITDVHGVRVWCPVRAIAALIKVLLPLRLADVRFLESSEGDLERFTPDGWVTNPTPCCSGRRGSAPQRGFLQRLQGADRTVFFVNTDKGYDRLKHAHHPGRTMPWPQPQVEQAVYELEAWQEQHNPVTTPTRWTTLQDRRVRRDPKAYNRQPDAFFLFRDPRGTLPAEPVTDADMRSMWLALMDETERRLKRGDYPALAAAVPRLISARSAKGRPLRAVYDTHTPRVTYATELEKAKVPLGAIAKCLGHSSERMTSHYLAPSDASIAATLSEAEQLLLESRSANLAACEVPGIRSLWVPARSAISPGLSGSEAGGLASAVSAVTGFGVCPVGAGRCHVGGPVTAEGVHGPAPGGADRCLQCRFFATSPAHLPGLLDRLTTLSRAFVRCIATYWRREFDTRECEDGWNAAKDAAARSDLQERFVAAKQRSDEALSALTALQPSWEAALTAVTRCRATSHTAAQGVDLVLNGTSDDWAEAQAAAKEPDVLRALMEDARVHYGPDVACADRARELADYLVMTHCVEPPPAPLSVEDARAVAVAQLAWRERVASAQEASKGLPQRTLWSLAESQCSN
;
A
#
# COMPACT_ATOMS: atom_id res chain seq x y z
N MET A 1 -13.92 -36.28 10.66
CA MET A 1 -12.87 -35.41 10.06
C MET A 1 -13.41 -34.55 8.93
N GLU A 2 -14.42 -35.01 8.20
CA GLU A 2 -15.04 -34.28 7.09
C GLU A 2 -15.63 -32.94 7.51
N LEU A 3 -16.35 -32.87 8.64
CA LEU A 3 -16.89 -31.61 9.18
C LEU A 3 -15.82 -30.52 9.39
N TRP A 4 -14.66 -30.88 9.97
CA TRP A 4 -13.51 -29.99 10.11
C TRP A 4 -12.94 -29.54 8.76
N ARG A 5 -12.82 -30.45 7.79
CA ARG A 5 -12.31 -30.13 6.45
C ARG A 5 -13.25 -29.18 5.71
N SER A 6 -14.55 -29.41 5.79
CA SER A 6 -15.56 -28.57 5.15
C SER A 6 -15.58 -27.17 5.75
N ALA A 7 -15.58 -27.03 7.08
CA ALA A 7 -15.53 -25.74 7.75
C ALA A 7 -14.26 -24.94 7.41
N LEU A 8 -13.10 -25.59 7.43
CA LEU A 8 -11.84 -24.94 7.03
C LEU A 8 -11.81 -24.54 5.55
N ALA A 9 -12.40 -25.34 4.66
CA ALA A 9 -12.45 -25.05 3.23
C ALA A 9 -13.44 -23.92 2.89
N GLU A 10 -14.50 -23.76 3.67
CA GLU A 10 -15.43 -22.63 3.61
C GLU A 10 -14.73 -21.34 4.07
N TRP A 11 -14.13 -21.35 5.26
CA TRP A 11 -13.34 -20.22 5.76
C TRP A 11 -12.24 -19.75 4.81
N VAL A 12 -11.48 -20.69 4.24
CA VAL A 12 -10.39 -20.35 3.30
C VAL A 12 -10.90 -19.73 2.00
N ARG A 13 -12.12 -20.08 1.54
CA ARG A 13 -12.71 -19.54 0.30
C ARG A 13 -13.10 -18.06 0.43
N GLU A 14 -13.47 -17.63 1.63
CA GLU A 14 -13.94 -16.26 1.90
C GLU A 14 -12.78 -15.27 2.11
N LEU A 15 -11.54 -15.75 2.23
CA LEU A 15 -10.37 -14.92 2.46
C LEU A 15 -9.71 -14.45 1.17
N LEU A 16 -9.48 -13.14 1.07
CA LEU A 16 -8.66 -12.49 0.02
C LEU A 16 -7.26 -13.12 -0.13
N HIS A 17 -6.69 -13.63 0.97
CA HIS A 17 -5.37 -14.26 1.00
C HIS A 17 -5.43 -15.65 1.66
N PRO A 18 -5.66 -16.72 0.90
CA PRO A 18 -5.93 -18.05 1.46
C PRO A 18 -4.68 -18.76 1.99
N ALA A 19 -3.47 -18.36 1.58
CA ALA A 19 -2.23 -19.09 1.88
C ALA A 19 -1.90 -19.21 3.39
N PRO A 20 -1.96 -18.13 4.20
CA PRO A 20 -1.78 -18.24 5.65
C PRO A 20 -2.86 -19.09 6.32
N ALA A 21 -4.13 -18.92 5.93
CA ALA A 21 -5.26 -19.67 6.47
C ALA A 21 -5.16 -21.18 6.20
N MET A 22 -4.67 -21.59 5.02
CA MET A 22 -4.35 -22.98 4.73
C MET A 22 -3.26 -23.53 5.65
N GLN A 23 -2.27 -22.71 6.02
CA GLN A 23 -1.23 -23.11 6.97
C GLN A 23 -1.80 -23.34 8.38
N HIS A 24 -2.69 -22.45 8.83
CA HIS A 24 -3.39 -22.57 10.12
C HIS A 24 -4.27 -23.82 10.16
N GLY A 25 -5.08 -24.05 9.13
CA GLY A 25 -5.90 -25.25 9.00
C GLY A 25 -5.08 -26.54 8.99
N ARG A 26 -3.90 -26.55 8.36
CA ARG A 26 -3.00 -27.72 8.39
C ARG A 26 -2.51 -28.06 9.79
N GLU A 27 -2.16 -27.07 10.61
CA GLU A 27 -1.74 -27.33 11.99
C GLU A 27 -2.91 -27.80 12.86
N LEU A 28 -4.12 -27.26 12.65
CA LEU A 28 -5.32 -27.74 13.33
C LEU A 28 -5.65 -29.20 12.96
N ILE A 29 -5.53 -29.56 11.68
CA ILE A 29 -5.68 -30.96 11.23
C ILE A 29 -4.59 -31.87 11.81
N ARG A 30 -3.35 -31.38 11.96
CA ARG A 30 -2.28 -32.15 12.61
C ARG A 30 -2.58 -32.42 14.08
N TYR A 31 -3.07 -31.42 14.82
CA TYR A 31 -3.53 -31.60 16.19
C TYR A 31 -4.61 -32.69 16.27
N LEU A 32 -5.62 -32.58 15.41
CA LEU A 32 -6.70 -33.55 15.31
C LEU A 32 -6.19 -34.97 14.98
N TRP A 33 -5.21 -35.12 14.08
CA TRP A 33 -4.63 -36.44 13.81
C TRP A 33 -3.79 -36.98 14.96
N ARG A 34 -3.04 -36.11 15.65
CA ARG A 34 -2.19 -36.48 16.77
C ARG A 34 -2.99 -36.97 17.97
N TYR A 35 -4.21 -36.45 18.16
CA TYR A 35 -5.09 -36.81 19.26
C TYR A 35 -6.41 -37.41 18.75
N PRO A 36 -6.46 -38.75 18.53
CA PRO A 36 -7.63 -39.48 18.05
C PRO A 36 -8.93 -39.20 18.82
N THR A 37 -8.79 -39.04 20.13
CA THR A 37 -9.85 -38.86 21.13
C THR A 37 -10.50 -37.47 21.14
N VAL A 38 -9.94 -36.50 20.40
CA VAL A 38 -10.56 -35.18 20.23
C VAL A 38 -11.78 -35.28 19.32
N THR A 39 -12.86 -34.57 19.66
CA THR A 39 -14.08 -34.54 18.86
C THR A 39 -13.83 -34.14 17.40
N ARG A 40 -14.54 -34.82 16.50
CA ARG A 40 -14.48 -34.62 15.05
C ARG A 40 -15.52 -33.65 14.54
N ASP A 41 -16.28 -33.05 15.45
CA ASP A 41 -17.21 -31.96 15.19
C ASP A 41 -16.62 -30.63 15.68
N PRO A 42 -16.36 -29.66 14.77
CA PRO A 42 -15.92 -28.33 15.14
C PRO A 42 -16.82 -27.61 16.16
N ARG A 43 -18.13 -27.85 16.12
CA ARG A 43 -19.11 -27.21 17.02
C ARG A 43 -19.00 -27.76 18.42
N GLN A 44 -18.95 -29.09 18.55
CA GLN A 44 -18.73 -29.74 19.84
C GLN A 44 -17.41 -29.31 20.47
N PHE A 45 -16.36 -29.12 19.65
CA PHE A 45 -15.06 -28.65 20.12
C PHE A 45 -15.11 -27.26 20.75
N CYS A 46 -16.03 -26.41 20.30
CA CYS A 46 -16.21 -25.04 20.81
C CYS A 46 -17.20 -24.94 21.97
N ARG A 47 -17.79 -26.04 22.46
CA ARG A 47 -18.68 -25.95 23.63
C ARG A 47 -17.87 -25.63 24.90
N ALA A 48 -18.41 -24.81 25.78
CA ALA A 48 -17.73 -24.44 27.02
C ALA A 48 -17.56 -25.62 28.00
N ASP A 49 -18.43 -26.63 27.91
CA ASP A 49 -18.35 -27.87 28.70
C ASP A 49 -17.37 -28.90 28.11
N TYR A 50 -16.92 -28.71 26.87
CA TYR A 50 -15.98 -29.61 26.23
C TYR A 50 -14.54 -29.31 26.66
N GLN A 51 -13.83 -30.36 27.10
CA GLN A 51 -12.41 -30.33 27.42
C GLN A 51 -11.66 -31.32 26.53
N ALA A 52 -10.74 -30.81 25.72
CA ALA A 52 -9.89 -31.67 24.92
C ALA A 52 -8.84 -32.37 25.81
N PRO A 53 -8.47 -33.63 25.53
CA PRO A 53 -7.45 -34.36 26.30
C PRO A 53 -6.08 -33.67 26.34
N VAL A 54 -5.74 -32.92 25.29
CA VAL A 54 -4.59 -32.01 25.26
C VAL A 54 -5.09 -30.66 24.77
N ASP A 55 -4.79 -29.60 25.51
CA ASP A 55 -5.16 -28.25 25.12
C ASP A 55 -4.52 -27.86 23.77
N LEU A 56 -5.33 -27.32 22.86
CA LEU A 56 -4.86 -26.86 21.56
C LEU A 56 -3.81 -25.76 21.69
N ALA A 57 -3.96 -24.84 22.65
CA ALA A 57 -2.98 -23.79 22.91
C ALA A 57 -1.62 -24.39 23.29
N VAL A 58 -1.61 -25.42 24.16
CA VAL A 58 -0.40 -26.15 24.57
C VAL A 58 0.23 -26.88 23.39
N PHE A 59 -0.55 -27.48 22.50
CA PHE A 59 -0.03 -28.11 21.28
C PHE A 59 0.64 -27.10 20.33
N LEU A 60 0.08 -25.89 20.23
CA LEU A 60 0.61 -24.83 19.39
C LEU A 60 1.87 -24.17 19.99
N ASP A 61 2.03 -24.24 21.32
CA ASP A 61 3.17 -23.72 22.05
C ASP A 61 4.37 -24.65 21.99
N LYS A 62 5.27 -24.38 21.04
CA LYS A 62 6.55 -25.07 20.95
C LYS A 62 7.57 -24.42 21.91
N PRO A 63 8.28 -25.19 22.76
CA PRO A 63 9.13 -24.67 23.83
C PRO A 63 10.25 -23.70 23.40
N ASP A 64 10.63 -23.66 22.11
CA ASP A 64 11.69 -22.79 21.59
C ASP A 64 11.20 -21.56 20.79
N CYS A 65 9.90 -21.26 20.79
CA CYS A 65 9.31 -20.26 19.88
C CYS A 65 9.04 -18.89 20.53
N ARG A 66 10.08 -18.16 20.94
CA ARG A 66 9.97 -16.71 21.22
C ARG A 66 9.93 -15.85 19.94
N SER A 67 9.15 -16.24 18.93
CA SER A 67 9.03 -15.50 17.67
C SER A 67 7.58 -15.17 17.33
N ASN A 68 7.35 -14.00 16.74
CA ASN A 68 6.04 -13.58 16.21
C ASN A 68 5.43 -14.61 15.24
N SER A 69 6.21 -15.53 14.67
CA SER A 69 5.71 -16.62 13.83
C SER A 69 4.80 -17.60 14.58
N ALA A 70 5.10 -17.93 15.84
CA ALA A 70 4.24 -18.82 16.64
C ALA A 70 2.96 -18.12 17.10
N ALA A 71 3.08 -16.86 17.54
CA ALA A 71 1.91 -16.03 17.86
C ALA A 71 1.02 -15.79 16.61
N ASN A 72 1.61 -15.60 15.43
CA ASN A 72 0.85 -15.52 14.17
C ASN A 72 0.15 -16.83 13.82
N MET A 73 0.79 -17.99 14.05
CA MET A 73 0.15 -19.29 13.86
C MET A 73 -1.05 -19.46 14.79
N HIS A 74 -0.85 -19.16 16.08
CA HIS A 74 -1.87 -19.22 17.10
C HIS A 74 -3.06 -18.29 16.77
N ASN A 75 -2.78 -17.02 16.50
CA ASN A 75 -3.78 -16.01 16.20
C ASN A 75 -4.53 -16.30 14.88
N GLY A 76 -3.88 -16.97 13.93
CA GLY A 76 -4.52 -17.43 12.71
C GLY A 76 -5.58 -18.50 12.95
N ILE A 77 -5.31 -19.46 13.83
CA ILE A 77 -6.27 -20.50 14.24
C ILE A 77 -7.37 -19.90 15.14
N TYR A 78 -7.00 -18.96 16.03
CA TYR A 78 -7.96 -18.17 16.82
C TYR A 78 -9.00 -17.49 15.92
N ARG A 79 -8.57 -16.84 14.82
CA ARG A 79 -9.46 -16.19 13.85
C ARG A 79 -10.41 -17.17 13.16
N PHE A 80 -9.97 -18.38 12.85
CA PHE A 80 -10.85 -19.42 12.33
C PHE A 80 -11.99 -19.73 13.30
N PHE A 81 -11.69 -19.84 14.60
CA PHE A 81 -12.73 -20.09 15.61
C PHE A 81 -13.63 -18.88 15.84
N CYS A 82 -13.12 -17.65 15.74
CA CYS A 82 -13.98 -16.47 15.71
C CYS A 82 -14.94 -16.52 14.52
N TRP A 83 -14.45 -16.78 13.31
CA TRP A 83 -15.28 -16.93 12.11
C TRP A 83 -16.33 -18.03 12.28
N LEU A 84 -15.92 -19.21 12.78
CA LEU A 84 -16.81 -20.35 12.99
C LEU A 84 -17.95 -20.05 13.98
N LEU A 85 -17.70 -19.17 14.95
CA LEU A 85 -18.65 -18.79 16.00
C LEU A 85 -19.52 -17.57 15.64
N HIS A 86 -19.08 -16.70 14.71
CA HIS A 86 -19.72 -15.41 14.44
C HIS A 86 -20.36 -15.28 13.05
N GLU A 87 -19.90 -16.02 12.02
CA GLU A 87 -20.29 -15.77 10.62
C GLU A 87 -20.78 -17.03 9.89
N ARG A 88 -21.93 -17.56 10.29
CA ARG A 88 -22.78 -18.27 9.32
C ARG A 88 -24.01 -17.43 8.98
N PRO A 89 -24.54 -17.47 7.75
CA PRO A 89 -25.82 -16.84 7.37
C PRO A 89 -27.05 -17.36 8.16
N SER A 90 -26.84 -18.13 9.22
CA SER A 90 -27.86 -18.73 10.09
C SER A 90 -27.85 -18.14 11.51
N GLY A 91 -27.22 -16.98 11.72
CA GLY A 91 -27.14 -16.34 13.04
C GLY A 91 -26.09 -16.96 13.96
N PRO A 92 -25.89 -16.40 15.17
CA PRO A 92 -25.05 -17.02 16.18
C PRO A 92 -25.60 -18.43 16.48
N LEU A 93 -24.77 -19.34 16.96
CA LEU A 93 -25.15 -20.70 17.36
C LEU A 93 -26.14 -20.74 18.56
N THR A 94 -27.02 -19.75 18.71
CA THR A 94 -27.99 -19.54 19.79
C THR A 94 -29.28 -20.35 19.66
N ALA A 95 -29.45 -21.14 18.59
CA ALA A 95 -30.63 -22.01 18.45
C ALA A 95 -30.62 -23.17 19.46
N ASP A 96 -29.43 -23.64 19.84
CA ASP A 96 -29.24 -24.60 20.93
C ASP A 96 -28.68 -23.81 22.11
N GLY A 97 -29.38 -23.77 23.25
CA GLY A 97 -29.01 -22.99 24.45
C GLY A 97 -27.69 -23.41 25.15
N GLY A 98 -26.71 -23.95 24.42
CA GLY A 98 -25.37 -24.25 24.90
C GLY A 98 -24.43 -23.04 24.81
N SER A 99 -23.64 -22.81 25.85
CA SER A 99 -22.57 -21.81 25.85
C SER A 99 -21.40 -22.29 24.97
N TYR A 100 -21.07 -21.55 23.91
CA TYR A 100 -19.89 -21.78 23.07
C TYR A 100 -18.78 -20.78 23.41
N ARG A 101 -17.52 -21.21 23.30
CA ARG A 101 -16.32 -20.36 23.49
C ARG A 101 -15.28 -20.62 22.41
N ASN A 102 -14.44 -19.63 22.14
CA ASN A 102 -13.23 -19.86 21.37
C ASN A 102 -12.27 -20.71 22.23
N PRO A 103 -11.76 -21.85 21.72
CA PRO A 103 -10.81 -22.68 22.46
C PRO A 103 -9.41 -22.04 22.59
N LEU A 104 -9.17 -20.92 21.91
CA LEU A 104 -7.91 -20.17 21.95
C LEU A 104 -8.17 -18.74 22.42
N SER A 105 -7.18 -18.16 23.10
CA SER A 105 -7.11 -16.73 23.42
C SER A 105 -6.12 -16.02 22.50
N ARG A 106 -6.37 -14.77 22.13
CA ARG A 106 -5.41 -14.02 21.31
C ARG A 106 -4.05 -13.89 22.02
N LYS A 107 -2.96 -14.15 21.29
CA LYS A 107 -1.59 -13.93 21.77
C LYS A 107 -1.04 -12.58 21.30
N PRO A 108 -0.50 -11.74 22.18
CA PRO A 108 0.11 -10.48 21.77
C PRO A 108 1.34 -10.75 20.89
N LEU A 109 1.48 -9.97 19.84
CA LEU A 109 2.71 -9.96 19.04
C LEU A 109 3.75 -9.12 19.75
N ALA A 110 4.99 -9.61 19.83
CA ALA A 110 6.10 -8.80 20.27
C ALA A 110 6.29 -7.65 19.28
N ALA A 111 6.40 -6.42 19.78
CA ALA A 111 6.69 -5.27 18.94
C ALA A 111 8.01 -5.51 18.20
N GLY A 112 7.93 -5.64 16.87
CA GLY A 112 9.12 -5.64 16.03
C GLY A 112 9.69 -4.23 15.96
N PRO A 113 10.99 -4.07 15.65
CA PRO A 113 11.53 -2.75 15.35
C PRO A 113 10.74 -2.11 14.20
N ALA A 114 10.44 -0.81 14.30
CA ALA A 114 9.66 -0.08 13.30
C ALA A 114 10.36 0.02 11.92
N ARG A 115 11.66 -0.29 11.86
CA ARG A 115 12.52 -0.22 10.68
C ARG A 115 13.46 -1.42 10.64
N THR A 116 14.08 -1.65 9.49
CA THR A 116 15.17 -2.62 9.35
C THR A 116 16.30 -2.29 10.34
N HIS A 117 16.83 -3.31 11.02
CA HIS A 117 18.03 -3.17 11.87
C HIS A 117 19.34 -3.07 11.05
N ARG A 118 19.25 -3.20 9.72
CA ARG A 118 20.39 -3.16 8.81
C ARG A 118 20.71 -1.72 8.44
N THR A 119 21.96 -1.33 8.62
CA THR A 119 22.50 -0.09 8.09
C THR A 119 22.79 -0.23 6.59
N ALA A 120 22.46 0.80 5.80
CA ALA A 120 22.86 0.88 4.41
C ALA A 120 24.40 0.92 4.29
N MET A 121 24.96 0.35 3.22
CA MET A 121 26.39 0.45 2.93
C MET A 121 26.67 1.63 1.99
N PRO A 122 27.89 2.17 1.93
CA PRO A 122 28.23 3.21 0.94
C PRO A 122 28.10 2.70 -0.50
N LEU A 123 27.62 3.54 -1.44
CA LEU A 123 27.58 3.17 -2.87
C LEU A 123 28.97 2.83 -3.42
N ALA A 124 30.00 3.58 -3.00
CA ALA A 124 31.40 3.29 -3.35
C ALA A 124 31.85 1.88 -2.94
N LEU A 125 31.24 1.28 -1.90
CA LEU A 125 31.49 -0.12 -1.57
C LEU A 125 30.85 -1.07 -2.57
N LEU A 126 29.64 -0.78 -3.06
CA LEU A 126 29.01 -1.56 -4.13
C LEU A 126 29.85 -1.49 -5.41
N ASP A 127 30.36 -0.31 -5.76
CA ASP A 127 31.24 -0.13 -6.92
C ASP A 127 32.54 -0.95 -6.77
N ALA A 128 33.19 -0.90 -5.60
CA ALA A 128 34.37 -1.71 -5.31
C ALA A 128 34.08 -3.22 -5.34
N LEU A 129 32.90 -3.67 -4.87
CA LEU A 129 32.50 -5.07 -4.94
C LEU A 129 32.27 -5.53 -6.39
N ALA A 130 31.66 -4.68 -7.22
CA ALA A 130 31.49 -4.94 -8.65
C ALA A 130 32.86 -5.02 -9.36
N ASP A 131 33.76 -4.08 -9.07
CA ASP A 131 35.12 -4.05 -9.61
C ASP A 131 35.90 -5.32 -9.23
N VAL A 132 35.87 -5.75 -7.96
CA VAL A 132 36.51 -7.02 -7.53
C VAL A 132 35.98 -8.23 -8.30
N LEU A 133 34.69 -8.23 -8.67
CA LEU A 133 34.08 -9.31 -9.44
C LEU A 133 34.51 -9.29 -10.91
N THR A 134 34.64 -8.13 -11.53
CA THR A 134 34.79 -8.04 -12.99
C THR A 134 36.20 -7.68 -13.48
N ALA A 135 37.04 -7.10 -12.62
CA ALA A 135 38.37 -6.62 -13.01
C ALA A 135 39.24 -7.70 -13.67
N ASP A 136 39.99 -7.27 -14.68
CA ASP A 136 40.95 -8.09 -15.43
C ASP A 136 40.36 -9.42 -15.94
N ASP A 137 39.18 -9.35 -16.57
CA ASP A 137 38.44 -10.54 -17.05
C ASP A 137 38.20 -11.56 -15.92
N TYR A 138 37.47 -11.12 -14.89
CA TYR A 138 37.11 -11.93 -13.73
C TYR A 138 38.34 -12.58 -13.07
N ALA A 139 39.46 -11.86 -12.97
CA ALA A 139 40.73 -12.41 -12.46
C ALA A 139 40.59 -12.98 -11.04
N TRP A 140 39.95 -12.24 -10.13
CA TRP A 140 39.75 -12.74 -8.76
C TRP A 140 38.78 -13.92 -8.69
N PRO A 141 37.57 -13.88 -9.30
CA PRO A 141 36.70 -15.05 -9.32
C PRO A 141 37.36 -16.30 -9.90
N LYS A 142 38.22 -16.16 -10.92
CA LYS A 142 39.00 -17.28 -11.50
C LYS A 142 40.01 -17.88 -10.53
N THR A 143 40.39 -17.20 -9.44
CA THR A 143 41.21 -17.80 -8.36
C THR A 143 40.45 -18.82 -7.50
N LEU A 144 39.11 -18.79 -7.53
CA LEU A 144 38.28 -19.69 -6.74
C LEU A 144 38.25 -21.07 -7.40
N ALA A 145 39.08 -22.00 -6.90
CA ALA A 145 39.21 -23.35 -7.43
C ALA A 145 37.86 -24.10 -7.55
N VAL A 146 36.92 -23.81 -6.65
CA VAL A 146 35.56 -24.39 -6.65
C VAL A 146 34.70 -23.99 -7.85
N ASP A 147 35.08 -22.99 -8.62
CA ASP A 147 34.36 -22.56 -9.83
C ASP A 147 34.96 -23.14 -11.12
N TRP A 148 36.01 -23.94 -11.03
CA TRP A 148 36.55 -24.67 -12.16
C TRP A 148 35.90 -26.05 -12.26
N ILE A 149 35.25 -26.33 -13.38
CA ILE A 149 34.55 -27.58 -13.65
C ILE A 149 35.12 -28.29 -14.88
N THR A 150 34.75 -29.54 -15.06
CA THR A 150 34.83 -30.23 -16.34
C THR A 150 33.46 -30.12 -17.01
N ASP A 151 33.41 -29.53 -18.20
CA ASP A 151 32.15 -29.32 -18.92
C ASP A 151 31.65 -30.58 -19.65
N VAL A 152 30.54 -30.44 -20.38
CA VAL A 152 29.94 -31.53 -21.18
C VAL A 152 30.85 -32.05 -22.31
N HIS A 153 31.89 -31.30 -22.68
CA HIS A 153 32.89 -31.69 -23.69
C HIS A 153 34.15 -32.31 -23.07
N GLY A 154 34.19 -32.46 -21.74
CA GLY A 154 35.36 -33.00 -21.03
C GLY A 154 36.49 -32.00 -20.83
N VAL A 155 36.27 -30.70 -21.10
CA VAL A 155 37.27 -29.65 -20.99
C VAL A 155 37.17 -28.98 -19.62
N ARG A 156 38.32 -28.69 -19.02
CA ARG A 156 38.37 -27.93 -17.76
C ARG A 156 38.16 -26.45 -18.05
N VAL A 157 37.03 -25.91 -17.62
CA VAL A 157 36.61 -24.53 -17.86
C VAL A 157 36.22 -23.83 -16.56
N TRP A 158 36.29 -22.50 -16.54
CA TRP A 158 35.82 -21.69 -15.43
C TRP A 158 34.33 -21.38 -15.57
N CYS A 159 33.57 -21.57 -14.49
CA CYS A 159 32.12 -21.35 -14.42
C CYS A 159 31.80 -19.95 -13.84
N PRO A 160 31.24 -19.02 -14.64
CA PRO A 160 30.97 -17.65 -14.21
C PRO A 160 29.70 -17.49 -13.36
N VAL A 161 28.88 -18.53 -13.23
CA VAL A 161 27.51 -18.48 -12.66
C VAL A 161 27.45 -17.74 -11.31
N ARG A 162 28.32 -18.10 -10.35
CA ARG A 162 28.32 -17.46 -9.03
C ARG A 162 28.81 -16.01 -9.07
N ALA A 163 29.81 -15.72 -9.90
CA ALA A 163 30.38 -14.39 -10.04
C ALA A 163 29.36 -13.42 -10.61
N ILE A 164 28.69 -13.80 -11.70
CA ILE A 164 27.66 -12.99 -12.34
C ILE A 164 26.41 -12.89 -11.45
N ALA A 165 26.01 -13.96 -10.75
CA ALA A 165 24.91 -13.88 -9.78
C ALA A 165 25.22 -12.89 -8.63
N ALA A 166 26.47 -12.87 -8.15
CA ALA A 166 26.93 -11.93 -7.15
C ALA A 166 26.96 -10.50 -7.71
N LEU A 167 27.40 -10.31 -8.96
CA LEU A 167 27.42 -9.03 -9.65
C LEU A 167 26.02 -8.45 -9.77
N ILE A 168 25.05 -9.23 -10.29
CA ILE A 168 23.64 -8.80 -10.35
C ILE A 168 23.10 -8.45 -8.96
N LYS A 169 23.48 -9.20 -7.92
CA LYS A 169 23.07 -8.91 -6.54
C LYS A 169 23.69 -7.61 -6.01
N VAL A 170 24.90 -7.26 -6.42
CA VAL A 170 25.57 -5.99 -6.08
C VAL A 170 24.95 -4.83 -6.83
N LEU A 171 24.66 -4.98 -8.12
CA LEU A 171 24.19 -3.90 -9.01
C LEU A 171 22.68 -3.63 -8.91
N LEU A 172 21.88 -4.61 -8.49
CA LEU A 172 20.43 -4.52 -8.46
C LEU A 172 19.84 -4.76 -7.06
N PRO A 173 18.74 -4.08 -6.72
CA PRO A 173 18.10 -4.20 -5.42
C PRO A 173 17.20 -5.45 -5.30
N LEU A 174 17.58 -6.56 -5.94
CA LEU A 174 16.82 -7.81 -5.93
C LEU A 174 17.06 -8.61 -4.65
N ARG A 175 16.08 -9.42 -4.23
CA ARG A 175 16.30 -10.40 -3.15
C ARG A 175 17.20 -11.51 -3.68
N LEU A 176 17.98 -12.13 -2.79
CA LEU A 176 18.83 -13.26 -3.21
C LEU A 176 18.02 -14.41 -3.83
N ALA A 177 16.83 -14.68 -3.30
CA ALA A 177 15.94 -15.68 -3.89
C ALA A 177 15.51 -15.29 -5.31
N ASP A 178 15.24 -14.00 -5.56
CA ASP A 178 14.82 -13.54 -6.88
C ASP A 178 15.95 -13.73 -7.90
N VAL A 179 17.18 -13.34 -7.55
CA VAL A 179 18.37 -13.49 -8.42
C VAL A 179 18.59 -14.93 -8.84
N ARG A 180 18.54 -15.87 -7.88
CA ARG A 180 18.82 -17.30 -8.14
C ARG A 180 17.88 -17.94 -9.15
N PHE A 181 16.63 -17.47 -9.20
CA PHE A 181 15.59 -18.07 -10.02
C PHE A 181 15.32 -17.31 -11.32
N LEU A 182 16.11 -16.28 -11.64
CA LEU A 182 16.02 -15.59 -12.92
C LEU A 182 16.14 -16.56 -14.09
N GLU A 183 15.47 -16.25 -15.20
CA GLU A 183 15.40 -17.09 -16.39
C GLU A 183 16.25 -16.56 -17.53
N SER A 184 16.79 -17.47 -18.33
CA SER A 184 17.48 -17.16 -19.58
C SER A 184 16.48 -16.97 -20.72
N SER A 185 16.95 -16.34 -21.80
CA SER A 185 16.21 -16.13 -23.04
C SER A 185 16.13 -17.37 -23.94
N GLU A 186 16.69 -18.53 -23.54
CA GLU A 186 16.70 -19.78 -24.32
C GLU A 186 15.29 -20.27 -24.71
N GLY A 187 14.26 -19.92 -23.92
CA GLY A 187 12.86 -20.23 -24.20
C GLY A 187 12.08 -19.15 -24.96
N ASP A 188 12.70 -17.99 -25.22
CA ASP A 188 12.02 -16.80 -25.74
C ASP A 188 12.12 -16.70 -27.27
N LEU A 189 11.18 -15.98 -27.90
CA LEU A 189 11.21 -15.73 -29.36
C LEU A 189 12.27 -14.73 -29.78
N GLU A 190 12.55 -13.78 -28.92
CA GLU A 190 13.51 -12.71 -29.16
C GLU A 190 14.52 -12.76 -28.02
N ARG A 191 15.80 -12.52 -28.34
CA ARG A 191 16.87 -12.41 -27.35
C ARG A 191 17.66 -11.14 -27.57
N PHE A 192 18.27 -10.66 -26.50
CA PHE A 192 19.16 -9.52 -26.54
C PHE A 192 20.54 -9.94 -27.09
N THR A 193 21.14 -9.07 -27.91
CA THR A 193 22.56 -9.08 -28.25
C THR A 193 23.12 -7.66 -28.07
N PRO A 194 24.46 -7.51 -27.99
CA PRO A 194 25.09 -6.18 -27.96
C PRO A 194 24.70 -5.29 -29.15
N ASP A 195 24.33 -5.88 -30.30
CA ASP A 195 23.90 -5.18 -31.51
C ASP A 195 22.38 -4.89 -31.55
N GLY A 196 21.62 -5.39 -30.59
CA GLY A 196 20.18 -5.16 -30.46
C GLY A 196 19.35 -6.44 -30.26
N TRP A 197 18.03 -6.30 -30.33
CA TRP A 197 17.10 -7.43 -30.19
C TRP A 197 17.00 -8.21 -31.50
N VAL A 198 17.22 -9.53 -31.43
CA VAL A 198 17.15 -10.43 -32.59
C VAL A 198 16.19 -11.58 -32.32
N THR A 199 15.67 -12.19 -33.39
CA THR A 199 14.93 -13.45 -33.30
C THR A 199 15.85 -14.55 -32.77
N ASN A 200 15.41 -15.26 -31.73
CA ASN A 200 16.15 -16.38 -31.17
C ASN A 200 16.22 -17.53 -32.19
N PRO A 201 17.41 -17.98 -32.61
CA PRO A 201 17.55 -19.03 -33.63
C PRO A 201 17.16 -20.43 -33.12
N THR A 202 17.22 -20.67 -31.80
CA THR A 202 16.98 -21.98 -31.19
C THR A 202 16.03 -21.88 -29.99
N PRO A 203 14.76 -21.47 -30.17
CA PRO A 203 13.82 -21.42 -29.06
C PRO A 203 13.53 -22.84 -28.56
N CYS A 204 14.04 -23.19 -27.37
CA CYS A 204 13.93 -24.54 -26.79
C CYS A 204 12.48 -24.96 -26.48
N CYS A 205 11.50 -24.06 -26.62
CA CYS A 205 10.07 -24.36 -26.50
C CYS A 205 9.24 -23.49 -27.46
N SER A 206 8.85 -24.05 -28.61
CA SER A 206 7.70 -23.51 -29.34
C SER A 206 6.43 -23.87 -28.56
N GLY A 207 5.85 -22.90 -27.86
CA GLY A 207 4.48 -23.03 -27.35
C GLY A 207 3.50 -23.38 -28.48
N ARG A 208 2.27 -23.80 -28.13
CA ARG A 208 1.18 -23.95 -29.12
C ARG A 208 1.11 -22.68 -30.01
N ARG A 209 0.83 -22.88 -31.31
CA ARG A 209 0.74 -21.82 -32.34
C ARG A 209 0.11 -20.53 -31.78
N GLY A 210 0.90 -19.44 -31.71
CA GLY A 210 0.40 -18.07 -31.54
C GLY A 210 0.99 -17.24 -30.40
N SER A 211 1.66 -17.81 -29.41
CA SER A 211 2.33 -17.02 -28.35
C SER A 211 3.47 -17.82 -27.73
N ALA A 212 4.71 -17.57 -28.15
CA ALA A 212 5.81 -18.03 -27.33
C ALA A 212 6.05 -17.00 -26.20
N PRO A 213 6.15 -17.46 -24.96
CA PRO A 213 6.23 -16.59 -23.78
C PRO A 213 7.57 -15.85 -23.73
N GLN A 214 7.56 -14.57 -23.36
CA GLN A 214 8.75 -13.82 -22.95
C GLN A 214 9.02 -14.11 -21.47
N ARG A 215 10.04 -14.91 -21.15
CA ARG A 215 10.37 -15.40 -19.81
C ARG A 215 11.72 -14.92 -19.32
N GLY A 216 12.64 -14.63 -20.26
CA GLY A 216 14.00 -14.22 -19.98
C GLY A 216 14.06 -13.00 -19.05
N PHE A 217 15.14 -12.94 -18.27
CA PHE A 217 15.39 -11.81 -17.38
C PHE A 217 15.54 -10.51 -18.17
N LEU A 218 16.16 -10.54 -19.35
CA LEU A 218 16.15 -9.41 -20.27
C LEU A 218 14.88 -9.50 -21.11
N GLN A 219 14.12 -8.40 -21.21
CA GLN A 219 12.95 -8.29 -22.08
C GLN A 219 12.97 -6.98 -22.84
N ARG A 220 12.37 -6.98 -24.04
CA ARG A 220 12.11 -5.75 -24.80
C ARG A 220 10.84 -5.09 -24.30
N LEU A 221 10.91 -3.80 -23.96
CA LEU A 221 9.74 -3.03 -23.58
C LEU A 221 8.79 -2.88 -24.77
N GLN A 222 7.52 -3.25 -24.62
CA GLN A 222 6.55 -3.07 -25.72
C GLN A 222 6.35 -1.58 -26.03
N GLY A 223 6.51 -1.21 -27.30
CA GLY A 223 6.36 0.18 -27.78
C GLY A 223 7.61 1.06 -27.66
N ALA A 224 8.74 0.54 -27.16
CA ALA A 224 10.02 1.24 -27.14
C ALA A 224 11.17 0.25 -27.35
N ASP A 225 12.17 0.60 -28.17
CA ASP A 225 13.36 -0.24 -28.36
C ASP A 225 14.33 -0.14 -27.17
N ARG A 226 13.87 -0.57 -25.99
CA ARG A 226 14.60 -0.51 -24.73
C ARG A 226 14.51 -1.82 -23.98
N THR A 227 15.63 -2.24 -23.41
CA THR A 227 15.71 -3.40 -22.53
C THR A 227 15.15 -3.06 -21.15
N VAL A 228 14.42 -4.02 -20.56
CA VAL A 228 13.92 -3.98 -19.18
C VAL A 228 14.18 -5.32 -18.51
N PHE A 229 14.21 -5.32 -17.18
CA PHE A 229 14.52 -6.52 -16.41
C PHE A 229 13.24 -7.17 -15.87
N PHE A 230 12.99 -8.43 -16.21
CA PHE A 230 11.83 -9.19 -15.76
C PHE A 230 12.19 -10.18 -14.65
N VAL A 231 11.54 -10.03 -13.50
CA VAL A 231 11.76 -10.90 -12.33
C VAL A 231 10.57 -11.82 -12.18
N ASN A 232 10.78 -13.11 -12.45
CA ASN A 232 9.76 -14.17 -12.48
C ASN A 232 9.24 -14.61 -11.09
N THR A 233 9.82 -14.12 -10.00
CA THR A 233 9.46 -14.50 -8.63
C THR A 233 8.69 -13.38 -7.93
N ASP A 234 7.35 -13.46 -7.95
CA ASP A 234 6.47 -12.61 -7.14
C ASP A 234 5.69 -13.42 -6.08
N LYS A 235 5.64 -12.91 -4.85
CA LYS A 235 4.87 -13.48 -3.73
C LYS A 235 3.38 -13.10 -3.78
N GLY A 236 3.00 -12.11 -4.57
CA GLY A 236 1.63 -11.59 -4.70
C GLY A 236 0.84 -12.15 -5.88
N TYR A 237 1.18 -13.35 -6.38
CA TYR A 237 0.62 -13.91 -7.61
C TYR A 237 -0.93 -13.89 -7.64
N ASP A 238 -1.45 -13.11 -8.59
CA ASP A 238 -2.85 -13.10 -9.00
C ASP A 238 -2.94 -13.55 -10.47
N ARG A 239 -3.63 -14.68 -10.71
CA ARG A 239 -3.84 -15.26 -12.05
C ARG A 239 -4.64 -14.35 -12.97
N LEU A 240 -5.45 -13.45 -12.42
CA LEU A 240 -6.33 -12.61 -13.21
C LEU A 240 -5.58 -11.48 -13.95
N LYS A 241 -4.32 -11.20 -13.56
CA LYS A 241 -3.53 -10.09 -14.12
C LYS A 241 -2.45 -10.49 -15.13
N HIS A 242 -2.02 -11.75 -15.17
CA HIS A 242 -0.87 -12.17 -15.99
C HIS A 242 -1.22 -13.36 -16.89
N ALA A 243 -1.22 -13.13 -18.20
CA ALA A 243 -1.69 -14.09 -19.21
C ALA A 243 -0.73 -15.28 -19.48
N HIS A 244 0.59 -15.12 -19.27
CA HIS A 244 1.56 -16.13 -19.75
C HIS A 244 2.70 -16.48 -18.77
N HIS A 245 3.24 -15.51 -18.01
CA HIS A 245 4.28 -15.76 -17.02
C HIS A 245 4.12 -14.83 -15.80
N PRO A 246 4.03 -15.35 -14.57
CA PRO A 246 4.02 -14.50 -13.38
C PRO A 246 5.37 -13.81 -13.22
N GLY A 247 5.35 -12.53 -12.85
CA GLY A 247 6.56 -11.78 -12.55
C GLY A 247 6.32 -10.28 -12.58
N ARG A 248 7.40 -9.53 -12.40
CA ARG A 248 7.39 -8.06 -12.44
C ARG A 248 8.46 -7.52 -13.35
N THR A 249 8.14 -6.45 -14.07
CA THR A 249 9.12 -5.69 -14.84
C THR A 249 9.71 -4.58 -13.98
N MET A 250 11.04 -4.58 -13.89
CA MET A 250 11.86 -3.51 -13.34
C MET A 250 12.40 -2.67 -14.51
N PRO A 251 11.86 -1.46 -14.72
CA PRO A 251 12.21 -0.60 -15.86
C PRO A 251 13.49 0.20 -15.57
N TRP A 252 14.56 -0.49 -15.15
CA TRP A 252 15.84 0.11 -14.81
C TRP A 252 16.97 -0.60 -15.55
N PRO A 253 17.13 -0.34 -16.86
CA PRO A 253 18.20 -0.93 -17.65
C PRO A 253 19.57 -0.52 -17.11
N GLN A 254 20.51 -1.44 -17.18
CA GLN A 254 21.92 -1.22 -16.84
C GLN A 254 22.77 -2.00 -17.85
N PRO A 255 23.51 -1.31 -18.74
CA PRO A 255 24.28 -1.97 -19.80
C PRO A 255 25.25 -3.04 -19.29
N GLN A 256 25.87 -2.82 -18.12
CA GLN A 256 26.76 -3.79 -17.49
C GLN A 256 26.04 -5.10 -17.12
N VAL A 257 24.78 -5.01 -16.66
CA VAL A 257 23.96 -6.18 -16.35
C VAL A 257 23.55 -6.88 -17.64
N GLU A 258 23.14 -6.13 -18.66
CA GLU A 258 22.75 -6.67 -19.97
C GLU A 258 23.89 -7.47 -20.61
N GLN A 259 25.09 -6.90 -20.62
CA GLN A 259 26.31 -7.55 -21.12
C GLN A 259 26.66 -8.81 -20.32
N ALA A 260 26.65 -8.74 -18.98
CA ALA A 260 26.99 -9.90 -18.15
C ALA A 260 25.97 -11.04 -18.31
N VAL A 261 24.68 -10.73 -18.50
CA VAL A 261 23.65 -11.74 -18.77
C VAL A 261 23.85 -12.36 -20.15
N TYR A 262 24.14 -11.56 -21.17
CA TYR A 262 24.45 -12.06 -22.52
C TYR A 262 25.65 -13.03 -22.52
N GLU A 263 26.75 -12.65 -21.86
CA GLU A 263 27.94 -13.49 -21.73
C GLU A 263 27.64 -14.80 -20.98
N LEU A 264 26.84 -14.72 -19.91
CA LEU A 264 26.43 -15.90 -19.15
C LEU A 264 25.56 -16.85 -19.98
N GLU A 265 24.60 -16.33 -20.74
CA GLU A 265 23.74 -17.13 -21.63
C GLU A 265 24.59 -17.87 -22.67
N ALA A 266 25.50 -17.17 -23.34
CA ALA A 266 26.42 -17.77 -24.30
C ALA A 266 27.29 -18.88 -23.65
N TRP A 267 27.83 -18.62 -22.46
CA TRP A 267 28.61 -19.62 -21.72
C TRP A 267 27.77 -20.85 -21.35
N GLN A 268 26.54 -20.64 -20.90
CA GLN A 268 25.63 -21.71 -20.51
C GLN A 268 25.22 -22.56 -21.73
N GLU A 269 24.91 -21.95 -22.87
CA GLU A 269 24.62 -22.65 -24.12
C GLU A 269 25.81 -23.52 -24.57
N GLN A 270 27.04 -23.04 -24.40
CA GLN A 270 28.25 -23.75 -24.83
C GLN A 270 28.65 -24.89 -23.88
N HIS A 271 28.63 -24.64 -22.57
CA HIS A 271 29.27 -25.51 -21.56
C HIS A 271 28.29 -26.25 -20.64
N ASN A 272 27.03 -25.79 -20.56
CA ASN A 272 25.98 -26.40 -19.74
C ASN A 272 24.60 -26.31 -20.43
N PRO A 273 24.48 -26.88 -21.66
CA PRO A 273 23.28 -26.74 -22.48
C PRO A 273 22.08 -27.44 -21.84
N VAL A 274 20.89 -26.88 -22.08
CA VAL A 274 19.61 -27.48 -21.68
C VAL A 274 18.72 -27.63 -22.90
N THR A 275 17.98 -28.74 -22.97
CA THR A 275 17.06 -29.03 -24.09
C THR A 275 15.60 -28.78 -23.76
N THR A 276 15.26 -28.74 -22.47
CA THR A 276 13.89 -28.57 -21.97
C THR A 276 13.90 -27.72 -20.70
N PRO A 277 12.81 -26.97 -20.41
CA PRO A 277 12.73 -26.19 -19.20
C PRO A 277 12.64 -27.10 -17.98
N THR A 278 13.21 -26.65 -16.86
CA THR A 278 13.21 -27.41 -15.61
C THR A 278 11.94 -27.14 -14.82
N ARG A 279 11.26 -28.21 -14.42
CA ARG A 279 10.05 -28.11 -13.60
C ARG A 279 10.38 -27.74 -12.17
N TRP A 280 9.70 -26.72 -11.63
CA TRP A 280 9.96 -26.26 -10.25
C TRP A 280 9.83 -27.37 -9.21
N THR A 281 8.85 -28.26 -9.32
CA THR A 281 8.64 -29.32 -8.33
C THR A 281 9.70 -30.42 -8.35
N THR A 282 10.57 -30.47 -9.36
CA THR A 282 11.68 -31.44 -9.42
C THR A 282 12.95 -30.91 -8.75
N LEU A 283 12.99 -29.62 -8.41
CA LEU A 283 14.14 -28.98 -7.78
C LEU A 283 14.45 -29.58 -6.40
N GLN A 284 15.74 -29.84 -6.15
CA GLN A 284 16.23 -30.28 -4.85
C GLN A 284 16.43 -29.12 -3.86
N ASP A 285 16.19 -27.87 -4.28
CA ASP A 285 16.27 -26.69 -3.43
C ASP A 285 15.35 -26.82 -2.19
N ARG A 286 15.94 -26.59 -1.01
CA ARG A 286 15.26 -26.73 0.28
C ARG A 286 14.02 -25.84 0.41
N ARG A 287 14.01 -24.62 -0.15
CA ARG A 287 12.86 -23.71 -0.11
C ARG A 287 11.71 -24.29 -0.92
N VAL A 288 12.01 -24.84 -2.10
CA VAL A 288 11.02 -25.45 -2.99
C VAL A 288 10.45 -26.72 -2.37
N ARG A 289 11.31 -27.61 -1.87
CA ARG A 289 10.91 -28.87 -1.20
C ARG A 289 10.09 -28.65 0.08
N ARG A 290 10.25 -27.51 0.76
CA ARG A 290 9.47 -27.18 1.96
C ARG A 290 8.02 -26.83 1.65
N ASP A 291 7.75 -26.29 0.46
CA ASP A 291 6.40 -25.94 0.02
C ASP A 291 6.16 -26.25 -1.47
N PRO A 292 6.18 -27.54 -1.86
CA PRO A 292 6.05 -27.94 -3.26
C PRO A 292 4.69 -27.51 -3.85
N LYS A 293 3.66 -27.33 -3.02
CA LYS A 293 2.34 -26.87 -3.48
C LYS A 293 2.36 -25.41 -3.91
N ALA A 294 3.11 -24.54 -3.23
CA ALA A 294 3.29 -23.15 -3.65
C ALA A 294 4.01 -23.06 -5.00
N TYR A 295 4.98 -23.96 -5.24
CA TYR A 295 5.80 -23.95 -6.46
C TYR A 295 5.24 -24.81 -7.61
N ASN A 296 4.29 -25.71 -7.36
CA ASN A 296 3.61 -26.50 -8.42
C ASN A 296 2.78 -25.65 -9.38
N ARG A 297 2.56 -24.37 -9.05
CA ARG A 297 1.83 -23.41 -9.89
C ARG A 297 2.76 -22.57 -10.77
N GLN A 298 4.08 -22.68 -10.59
CA GLN A 298 5.05 -21.97 -11.41
C GLN A 298 5.20 -22.67 -12.76
N PRO A 299 5.30 -21.93 -13.87
CA PRO A 299 5.66 -22.52 -15.16
C PRO A 299 7.07 -23.10 -15.09
N ASP A 300 7.33 -24.15 -15.88
CA ASP A 300 8.68 -24.71 -16.02
C ASP A 300 9.64 -23.62 -16.53
N ALA A 301 10.87 -23.60 -16.04
CA ALA A 301 11.77 -22.46 -16.19
C ALA A 301 13.13 -22.85 -16.80
N PHE A 302 13.68 -21.97 -17.62
CA PHE A 302 15.08 -22.05 -18.06
C PHE A 302 15.93 -21.21 -17.11
N PHE A 303 16.47 -21.80 -16.06
CA PHE A 303 17.21 -21.02 -15.05
C PHE A 303 18.50 -20.44 -15.65
N LEU A 304 18.64 -19.12 -15.58
CA LEU A 304 19.82 -18.37 -16.01
C LEU A 304 21.05 -18.76 -15.18
N PHE A 305 20.85 -18.85 -13.85
CA PHE A 305 21.89 -19.21 -12.90
C PHE A 305 21.92 -20.71 -12.58
N ARG A 306 21.64 -21.56 -13.56
CA ARG A 306 21.83 -23.01 -13.44
C ARG A 306 23.31 -23.34 -13.24
N ASP A 307 23.63 -24.28 -12.36
CA ASP A 307 25.00 -24.48 -11.90
C ASP A 307 25.49 -25.92 -12.15
N PRO A 308 26.40 -26.14 -13.13
CA PRO A 308 26.90 -27.48 -13.45
C PRO A 308 27.78 -28.10 -12.35
N ARG A 309 28.13 -27.34 -11.30
CA ARG A 309 28.82 -27.84 -10.11
C ARG A 309 27.90 -28.66 -9.21
N GLY A 310 26.59 -28.44 -9.32
CA GLY A 310 25.58 -29.18 -8.57
C GLY A 310 25.41 -30.60 -9.08
N THR A 311 24.73 -31.43 -8.28
CA THR A 311 24.37 -32.80 -8.68
C THR A 311 23.45 -32.81 -9.91
N LEU A 312 22.64 -31.76 -10.09
CA LEU A 312 21.72 -31.59 -11.22
C LEU A 312 22.09 -30.28 -11.94
N PRO A 313 22.77 -30.35 -13.11
CA PRO A 313 23.34 -29.17 -13.79
C PRO A 313 22.34 -28.12 -14.25
N ALA A 314 21.07 -28.50 -14.42
CA ALA A 314 19.97 -27.62 -14.80
C ALA A 314 19.35 -26.88 -13.59
N GLU A 315 19.72 -27.22 -12.36
CA GLU A 315 19.20 -26.55 -11.16
C GLU A 315 19.92 -25.22 -10.91
N PRO A 316 19.19 -24.21 -10.40
CA PRO A 316 19.79 -22.93 -10.04
C PRO A 316 20.77 -23.07 -8.88
N VAL A 317 21.83 -22.26 -8.91
CA VAL A 317 22.84 -22.12 -7.84
C VAL A 317 22.19 -22.05 -6.46
N THR A 318 22.80 -22.67 -5.43
CA THR A 318 22.17 -22.76 -4.10
C THR A 318 22.27 -21.47 -3.26
N ASP A 319 21.40 -21.33 -2.27
CA ASP A 319 21.47 -20.21 -1.30
C ASP A 319 22.77 -20.25 -0.48
N ALA A 320 23.30 -21.46 -0.23
CA ALA A 320 24.55 -21.67 0.49
C ALA A 320 25.77 -21.28 -0.36
N ASP A 321 25.75 -21.62 -1.65
CA ASP A 321 26.79 -21.24 -2.61
C ASP A 321 26.89 -19.73 -2.75
N MET A 322 25.75 -19.06 -2.86
CA MET A 322 25.70 -17.60 -2.96
C MET A 322 26.17 -16.90 -1.67
N ARG A 323 25.80 -17.43 -0.49
CA ARG A 323 26.31 -16.90 0.78
C ARG A 323 27.82 -17.10 0.93
N SER A 324 28.34 -18.22 0.44
CA SER A 324 29.77 -18.51 0.45
C SER A 324 30.53 -17.58 -0.50
N MET A 325 30.01 -17.35 -1.70
CA MET A 325 30.55 -16.39 -2.67
C MET A 325 30.54 -14.96 -2.10
N TRP A 326 29.43 -14.54 -1.50
CA TRP A 326 29.32 -13.23 -0.86
C TRP A 326 30.38 -13.03 0.25
N LEU A 327 30.56 -14.04 1.10
CA LEU A 327 31.54 -13.97 2.18
C LEU A 327 32.98 -13.91 1.65
N ALA A 328 33.29 -14.67 0.59
CA ALA A 328 34.59 -14.64 -0.08
C ALA A 328 34.86 -13.26 -0.73
N LEU A 329 33.85 -12.70 -1.39
CA LEU A 329 33.92 -11.37 -2.00
C LEU A 329 34.21 -10.29 -0.95
N MET A 330 33.46 -10.28 0.16
CA MET A 330 33.67 -9.32 1.26
C MET A 330 35.07 -9.46 1.89
N ASP A 331 35.59 -10.69 1.99
CA ASP A 331 36.92 -10.97 2.53
C ASP A 331 38.01 -10.47 1.58
N GLU A 332 37.85 -10.65 0.27
CA GLU A 332 38.77 -10.12 -0.74
C GLU A 332 38.74 -8.59 -0.79
N THR A 333 37.55 -7.97 -0.83
CA THR A 333 37.43 -6.51 -0.80
C THR A 333 38.09 -5.94 0.46
N GLU A 334 37.97 -6.61 1.62
CA GLU A 334 38.69 -6.19 2.84
C GLU A 334 40.22 -6.25 2.67
N ARG A 335 40.76 -7.25 1.96
CA ARG A 335 42.19 -7.32 1.66
C ARG A 335 42.63 -6.18 0.75
N ARG A 336 41.87 -5.88 -0.31
CA ARG A 336 42.16 -4.77 -1.23
C ARG A 336 42.09 -3.40 -0.56
N LEU A 337 41.12 -3.20 0.34
CA LEU A 337 41.06 -2.01 1.20
C LEU A 337 42.31 -1.85 2.06
N LYS A 338 42.80 -2.94 2.68
CA LYS A 338 44.02 -2.94 3.50
C LYS A 338 45.30 -2.76 2.68
N ARG A 339 45.30 -3.22 1.42
CA ARG A 339 46.41 -3.02 0.47
C ARG A 339 46.51 -1.57 0.02
N GLY A 340 45.42 -0.81 0.10
CA GLY A 340 45.36 0.60 -0.28
C GLY A 340 44.72 0.86 -1.64
N ASP A 341 44.05 -0.15 -2.24
CA ASP A 341 43.46 -0.03 -3.58
C ASP A 341 42.30 1.00 -3.62
N TYR A 342 41.60 1.20 -2.48
CA TYR A 342 40.50 2.17 -2.35
C TYR A 342 40.67 3.03 -1.09
N PRO A 343 41.55 4.05 -1.10
CA PRO A 343 41.96 4.78 0.11
C PRO A 343 40.81 5.56 0.78
N ALA A 344 39.93 6.19 0.00
CA ALA A 344 38.78 6.91 0.52
C ALA A 344 37.75 5.96 1.18
N LEU A 345 37.54 4.78 0.59
CA LEU A 345 36.62 3.78 1.12
C LEU A 345 37.17 3.11 2.38
N ALA A 346 38.47 2.86 2.43
CA ALA A 346 39.14 2.26 3.59
C ALA A 346 39.05 3.14 4.84
N ALA A 347 39.05 4.47 4.68
CA ALA A 347 38.83 5.42 5.77
C ALA A 347 37.39 5.37 6.32
N ALA A 348 36.40 5.19 5.46
CA ALA A 348 34.98 5.15 5.84
C ALA A 348 34.54 3.78 6.40
N VAL A 349 35.09 2.68 5.89
CA VAL A 349 34.72 1.31 6.27
C VAL A 349 35.99 0.50 6.56
N PRO A 350 36.54 0.55 7.78
CA PRO A 350 37.82 -0.09 8.10
C PRO A 350 37.73 -1.62 8.18
N ARG A 351 36.52 -2.19 8.25
CA ARG A 351 36.31 -3.64 8.39
C ARG A 351 35.04 -4.11 7.69
N LEU A 352 35.15 -5.17 6.90
CA LEU A 352 34.02 -5.83 6.21
C LEU A 352 33.72 -7.22 6.77
N ILE A 353 34.65 -7.85 7.48
CA ILE A 353 34.48 -9.15 8.15
C ILE A 353 34.30 -8.93 9.66
N SER A 354 33.11 -9.27 10.16
CA SER A 354 32.75 -9.09 11.57
C SER A 354 33.25 -10.19 12.50
N ALA A 355 33.47 -11.41 11.96
CA ALA A 355 34.01 -12.54 12.71
C ALA A 355 34.85 -13.45 11.81
N ARG A 356 35.96 -13.96 12.37
CA ARG A 356 36.83 -14.96 11.76
C ARG A 356 36.94 -16.17 12.70
N SER A 357 37.22 -17.34 12.14
CA SER A 357 37.52 -18.55 12.91
C SER A 357 38.92 -18.48 13.52
N ALA A 358 39.24 -19.40 14.44
CA ALA A 358 40.59 -19.53 15.00
C ALA A 358 41.68 -19.74 13.92
N LYS A 359 41.31 -20.29 12.76
CA LYS A 359 42.20 -20.49 11.61
C LYS A 359 42.18 -19.32 10.62
N GLY A 360 41.67 -18.14 11.01
CA GLY A 360 41.63 -16.92 10.19
C GLY A 360 40.57 -16.89 9.08
N ARG A 361 39.81 -17.98 8.87
CA ARG A 361 38.76 -18.03 7.84
C ARG A 361 37.60 -17.08 8.18
N PRO A 362 37.08 -16.30 7.21
CA PRO A 362 35.91 -15.45 7.45
C PRO A 362 34.70 -16.30 7.83
N LEU A 363 33.96 -15.88 8.86
CA LEU A 363 32.74 -16.54 9.32
C LEU A 363 31.49 -15.69 9.12
N ARG A 364 31.64 -14.37 9.23
CA ARG A 364 30.52 -13.43 9.12
C ARG A 364 30.99 -12.10 8.54
N ALA A 365 30.27 -11.60 7.55
CA ALA A 365 30.45 -10.26 7.01
C ALA A 365 29.70 -9.22 7.87
N VAL A 366 30.12 -7.95 7.80
CA VAL A 366 29.40 -6.80 8.38
C VAL A 366 28.10 -6.56 7.64
N TYR A 367 28.13 -6.63 6.31
CA TYR A 367 26.98 -6.49 5.44
C TYR A 367 26.55 -7.84 4.85
N ASP A 368 25.26 -8.16 4.94
CA ASP A 368 24.71 -9.40 4.41
C ASP A 368 24.25 -9.22 2.94
N THR A 369 23.87 -10.33 2.31
CA THR A 369 23.39 -10.33 0.92
C THR A 369 22.09 -9.54 0.74
N HIS A 370 21.43 -9.09 1.81
CA HIS A 370 20.23 -8.25 1.74
C HIS A 370 20.56 -6.77 1.85
N THR A 371 21.74 -6.39 2.35
CA THR A 371 22.16 -4.99 2.50
C THR A 371 22.19 -4.18 1.20
N PRO A 372 22.64 -4.70 0.02
CA PRO A 372 22.60 -3.91 -1.22
C PRO A 372 21.20 -3.38 -1.54
N ARG A 373 20.17 -4.18 -1.24
CA ARG A 373 18.77 -3.78 -1.43
C ARG A 373 18.36 -2.65 -0.48
N VAL A 374 18.79 -2.69 0.78
CA VAL A 374 18.55 -1.60 1.76
C VAL A 374 19.23 -0.32 1.26
N THR A 375 20.45 -0.46 0.72
CA THR A 375 21.28 0.64 0.21
C THR A 375 20.60 1.33 -0.96
N TYR A 376 20.28 0.61 -2.04
CA TYR A 376 19.57 1.21 -3.17
C TYR A 376 18.21 1.80 -2.80
N ALA A 377 17.43 1.14 -1.93
CA ALA A 377 16.16 1.71 -1.47
C ALA A 377 16.34 3.07 -0.78
N THR A 378 17.42 3.21 0.01
CA THR A 378 17.75 4.44 0.73
C THR A 378 18.30 5.50 -0.23
N GLU A 379 19.26 5.15 -1.09
CA GLU A 379 19.91 6.11 -1.99
C GLU A 379 18.98 6.60 -3.11
N LEU A 380 18.10 5.74 -3.63
CA LEU A 380 17.08 6.16 -4.59
C LEU A 380 16.09 7.15 -3.98
N GLU A 381 15.73 6.96 -2.71
CA GLU A 381 14.84 7.89 -2.01
C GLU A 381 15.53 9.23 -1.75
N LYS A 382 16.81 9.22 -1.35
CA LYS A 382 17.63 10.44 -1.26
C LYS A 382 17.69 11.17 -2.61
N ALA A 383 17.84 10.42 -3.70
CA ALA A 383 17.79 10.92 -5.08
C ALA A 383 16.36 11.32 -5.54
N LYS A 384 15.40 11.40 -4.61
CA LYS A 384 14.01 11.85 -4.84
C LYS A 384 13.19 10.98 -5.78
N VAL A 385 13.58 9.71 -5.97
CA VAL A 385 12.74 8.76 -6.71
C VAL A 385 11.47 8.47 -5.91
N PRO A 386 10.27 8.59 -6.50
CA PRO A 386 9.01 8.35 -5.77
C PRO A 386 8.95 6.96 -5.13
N LEU A 387 8.45 6.86 -3.90
CA LEU A 387 8.38 5.60 -3.15
C LEU A 387 7.62 4.50 -3.88
N GLY A 388 6.58 4.83 -4.63
CA GLY A 388 5.85 3.89 -5.49
C GLY A 388 6.72 3.29 -6.61
N ALA A 389 7.61 4.09 -7.21
CA ALA A 389 8.56 3.60 -8.23
C ALA A 389 9.63 2.70 -7.59
N ILE A 390 10.17 3.09 -6.42
CA ILE A 390 11.09 2.25 -5.64
C ILE A 390 10.40 0.93 -5.25
N ALA A 391 9.15 0.98 -4.76
CA ALA A 391 8.36 -0.20 -4.40
C ALA A 391 8.22 -1.18 -5.58
N LYS A 392 7.99 -0.66 -6.80
CA LYS A 392 7.89 -1.46 -8.02
C LYS A 392 9.21 -2.17 -8.35
N CYS A 393 10.36 -1.48 -8.31
CA CYS A 393 11.68 -2.09 -8.51
C CYS A 393 11.98 -3.16 -7.45
N LEU A 394 11.59 -2.88 -6.20
CA LEU A 394 11.77 -3.80 -5.09
C LEU A 394 10.80 -5.00 -5.15
N GLY A 395 9.66 -4.91 -5.83
CA GLY A 395 8.61 -5.93 -5.73
C GLY A 395 7.94 -5.93 -4.35
N HIS A 396 7.62 -4.74 -3.86
CA HIS A 396 6.80 -4.53 -2.66
C HIS A 396 5.35 -4.25 -3.07
N SER A 397 4.41 -4.84 -2.34
CA SER A 397 2.97 -4.66 -2.57
C SER A 397 2.42 -3.33 -2.03
N SER A 398 3.21 -2.59 -1.24
CA SER A 398 2.84 -1.28 -0.68
C SER A 398 4.05 -0.41 -0.43
N GLU A 399 3.86 0.92 -0.44
CA GLU A 399 4.90 1.89 -0.09
C GLU A 399 5.33 1.76 1.37
N ARG A 400 4.43 1.33 2.28
CA ARG A 400 4.75 1.03 3.68
C ARG A 400 5.82 -0.06 3.83
N MET A 401 5.83 -1.05 2.96
CA MET A 401 6.90 -2.04 2.95
C MET A 401 8.24 -1.45 2.48
N THR A 402 8.20 -0.44 1.60
CA THR A 402 9.38 0.31 1.14
C THR A 402 9.89 1.27 2.20
N SER A 403 9.01 1.96 2.94
CA SER A 403 9.39 2.87 4.01
C SER A 403 10.15 2.17 5.15
N HIS A 404 9.89 0.88 5.37
CA HIS A 404 10.61 0.05 6.35
C HIS A 404 12.10 -0.13 6.00
N TYR A 405 12.50 0.07 4.74
CA TYR A 405 13.89 0.01 4.27
C TYR A 405 14.62 1.35 4.31
N LEU A 406 13.90 2.44 4.59
CA LEU A 406 14.49 3.77 4.71
C LEU A 406 15.28 3.85 6.03
N ALA A 407 16.60 3.90 5.90
CA ALA A 407 17.51 4.17 7.00
C ALA A 407 18.38 5.39 6.69
N PRO A 408 17.78 6.59 6.49
CA PRO A 408 18.56 7.80 6.27
C PRO A 408 19.40 8.08 7.52
N SER A 409 20.68 8.40 7.33
CA SER A 409 21.54 8.88 8.43
C SER A 409 21.14 10.30 8.83
N ASP A 410 21.40 10.69 10.07
CA ASP A 410 21.07 12.04 10.57
C ASP A 410 21.72 13.14 9.71
N ALA A 411 22.95 12.90 9.23
CA ALA A 411 23.65 13.78 8.30
C ALA A 411 22.93 13.91 6.94
N SER A 412 22.33 12.81 6.43
CA SER A 412 21.56 12.84 5.20
C SER A 412 20.22 13.55 5.37
N ILE A 413 19.58 13.43 6.53
CA ILE A 413 18.34 14.16 6.84
C ILE A 413 18.66 15.66 6.88
N ALA A 414 19.73 16.06 7.57
CA ALA A 414 20.17 17.45 7.62
C ALA A 414 20.49 18.01 6.23
N ALA A 415 21.27 17.29 5.41
CA ALA A 415 21.60 17.71 4.05
C ALA A 415 20.36 17.83 3.15
N THR A 416 19.42 16.87 3.23
CA THR A 416 18.15 16.94 2.50
C THR A 416 17.28 18.11 2.94
N LEU A 417 17.26 18.42 4.23
CA LEU A 417 16.53 19.58 4.75
C LEU A 417 17.19 20.90 4.31
N SER A 418 18.52 20.96 4.25
CA SER A 418 19.25 22.11 3.73
C SER A 418 19.09 22.31 2.22
N GLU A 419 19.09 21.24 1.42
CA GLU A 419 18.74 21.30 -0.01
C GLU A 419 17.28 21.70 -0.22
N ALA A 420 16.36 21.17 0.58
CA ALA A 420 14.96 21.57 0.53
C ALA A 420 14.80 23.05 0.92
N GLU A 421 15.58 23.53 1.88
CA GLU A 421 15.63 24.95 2.26
C GLU A 421 16.18 25.82 1.13
N GLN A 422 17.25 25.40 0.43
CA GLN A 422 17.77 26.09 -0.76
C GLN A 422 16.76 26.09 -1.92
N LEU A 423 16.14 24.96 -2.23
CA LEU A 423 15.09 24.88 -3.26
C LEU A 423 13.86 25.71 -2.88
N LEU A 424 13.51 25.80 -1.59
CA LEU A 424 12.47 26.69 -1.11
C LEU A 424 12.88 28.16 -1.23
N LEU A 425 14.15 28.50 -1.02
CA LEU A 425 14.70 29.84 -1.22
C LEU A 425 14.73 30.22 -2.71
N GLU A 426 15.17 29.33 -3.59
CA GLU A 426 15.18 29.50 -5.05
C GLU A 426 13.76 29.53 -5.63
N SER A 427 12.86 28.70 -5.12
CA SER A 427 11.45 28.73 -5.51
C SER A 427 10.76 29.98 -4.94
N ARG A 428 11.14 30.48 -3.76
CA ARG A 428 10.68 31.79 -3.25
C ARG A 428 11.17 32.93 -4.12
N SER A 429 12.43 32.93 -4.55
CA SER A 429 12.99 33.99 -5.40
C SER A 429 12.49 33.90 -6.85
N ALA A 430 12.30 32.71 -7.41
CA ALA A 430 11.66 32.50 -8.72
C ALA A 430 10.17 32.87 -8.70
N ASN A 431 9.44 32.55 -7.62
CA ASN A 431 8.06 33.03 -7.42
C ASN A 431 8.00 34.55 -7.25
N LEU A 432 9.04 35.18 -6.68
CA LEU A 432 9.15 36.63 -6.52
C LEU A 432 9.55 37.33 -7.83
N ALA A 433 10.41 36.71 -8.65
CA ALA A 433 10.87 37.23 -9.94
C ALA A 433 9.86 36.99 -11.09
N ALA A 434 9.05 35.94 -11.00
CA ALA A 434 7.91 35.73 -11.89
C ALA A 434 6.73 36.68 -11.60
N CYS A 435 6.81 37.47 -10.52
CA CYS A 435 5.94 38.62 -10.30
C CYS A 435 6.52 39.86 -10.99
N GLU A 436 6.35 39.97 -12.31
CA GLU A 436 6.40 41.28 -12.98
C GLU A 436 5.11 42.10 -12.70
N VAL A 437 5.27 43.42 -12.73
CA VAL A 437 4.42 44.48 -12.17
C VAL A 437 3.17 44.77 -13.06
N PRO A 438 2.28 45.72 -12.68
CA PRO A 438 0.96 45.56 -12.09
C PRO A 438 -0.21 45.64 -13.09
N GLY A 439 -1.15 44.69 -13.01
CA GLY A 439 -2.47 44.81 -13.64
C GLY A 439 -2.90 43.54 -14.37
N ILE A 440 -3.42 42.56 -13.63
CA ILE A 440 -4.51 41.63 -14.02
C ILE A 440 -4.53 40.46 -13.02
N ARG A 441 -5.67 40.36 -12.33
CA ARG A 441 -6.32 39.16 -11.76
C ARG A 441 -5.43 38.17 -11.00
N SER A 442 -5.34 38.34 -9.67
CA SER A 442 -4.84 37.30 -8.75
C SER A 442 -5.60 35.97 -8.96
N LEU A 443 -4.89 34.84 -8.99
CA LEU A 443 -5.49 33.54 -8.70
C LEU A 443 -6.00 33.57 -7.26
N TRP A 444 -7.30 33.32 -7.08
CA TRP A 444 -7.91 33.23 -5.75
C TRP A 444 -7.44 31.95 -5.08
N VAL A 445 -6.70 32.09 -3.98
CA VAL A 445 -6.38 31.00 -3.04
C VAL A 445 -7.29 31.21 -1.83
N PRO A 446 -8.24 30.31 -1.53
CA PRO A 446 -9.06 30.45 -0.33
C PRO A 446 -8.18 30.42 0.92
N ALA A 447 -8.46 31.33 1.85
CA ALA A 447 -7.79 31.40 3.13
C ALA A 447 -7.87 30.04 3.86
N ARG A 448 -6.70 29.54 4.28
CA ARG A 448 -6.56 28.46 5.27
C ARG A 448 -7.52 28.70 6.44
N SER A 449 -8.31 27.69 6.77
CA SER A 449 -9.12 27.70 7.99
C SER A 449 -8.21 27.65 9.21
N ALA A 450 -7.91 28.81 9.79
CA ALA A 450 -7.45 28.92 11.16
C ALA A 450 -8.68 29.03 12.08
N ILE A 451 -9.42 27.94 12.24
CA ILE A 451 -10.42 27.86 13.31
C ILE A 451 -9.72 27.28 14.53
N SER A 452 -9.20 28.19 15.35
CA SER A 452 -8.99 27.93 16.77
C SER A 452 -10.37 27.85 17.43
N PRO A 453 -10.66 26.86 18.30
CA PRO A 453 -11.90 26.83 19.06
C PRO A 453 -11.80 27.92 20.15
N GLY A 454 -12.31 29.12 19.88
CA GLY A 454 -12.28 30.19 20.89
C GLY A 454 -12.73 31.59 20.48
N LEU A 455 -13.00 31.88 19.21
CA LEU A 455 -13.43 33.23 18.80
C LEU A 455 -14.93 33.28 18.52
N SER A 456 -15.73 33.12 19.58
CA SER A 456 -17.05 33.74 19.65
C SER A 456 -16.85 35.23 19.89
N GLY A 457 -16.89 36.03 18.84
CA GLY A 457 -16.89 37.49 18.93
C GLY A 457 -15.60 38.14 18.45
N SER A 458 -15.56 38.49 17.16
CA SER A 458 -14.85 39.66 16.66
C SER A 458 -15.29 39.85 15.21
N GLU A 459 -15.85 41.02 14.91
CA GLU A 459 -16.13 41.47 13.56
C GLU A 459 -14.85 41.35 12.71
N ALA A 460 -14.87 40.49 11.70
CA ALA A 460 -13.81 40.39 10.72
C ALA A 460 -14.06 41.45 9.65
N GLY A 461 -13.34 42.57 9.77
CA GLY A 461 -13.27 43.59 8.72
C GLY A 461 -12.71 43.01 7.42
N GLY A 462 -13.36 43.37 6.31
CA GLY A 462 -12.79 43.33 4.97
C GLY A 462 -13.00 42.03 4.18
N LEU A 463 -14.03 42.04 3.33
CA LEU A 463 -14.20 41.20 2.13
C LEU A 463 -14.26 39.68 2.35
N ALA A 464 -15.45 39.17 2.72
CA ALA A 464 -15.97 38.00 2.01
C ALA A 464 -17.50 37.91 2.14
N SER A 465 -18.16 38.09 1.01
CA SER A 465 -19.59 37.82 0.77
C SER A 465 -19.96 36.38 1.22
N ALA A 466 -21.20 36.11 1.62
CA ALA A 466 -21.69 34.76 2.00
C ALA A 466 -21.64 33.76 0.81
N VAL A 467 -21.51 34.27 -0.41
CA VAL A 467 -21.25 33.51 -1.64
C VAL A 467 -19.75 33.43 -1.96
N SER A 468 -18.95 34.38 -1.43
CA SER A 468 -17.49 34.48 -1.64
C SER A 468 -16.62 33.85 -0.53
N ALA A 469 -17.15 33.69 0.68
CA ALA A 469 -16.57 32.87 1.73
C ALA A 469 -17.60 31.83 2.11
N VAL A 470 -17.18 30.58 2.15
CA VAL A 470 -17.22 29.73 3.35
C VAL A 470 -16.77 28.33 2.89
N THR A 471 -15.61 27.92 3.39
CA THR A 471 -14.98 26.58 3.34
C THR A 471 -14.01 26.20 2.20
N GLY A 472 -14.05 26.85 1.03
CA GLY A 472 -13.18 26.48 -0.10
C GLY A 472 -13.56 25.18 -0.82
N PHE A 473 -14.60 24.48 -0.35
CA PHE A 473 -15.12 23.23 -0.94
C PHE A 473 -16.58 23.32 -1.40
N GLY A 474 -17.22 24.49 -1.28
CA GLY A 474 -18.56 24.77 -1.82
C GLY A 474 -19.10 26.12 -1.35
N VAL A 475 -20.41 26.30 -1.50
CA VAL A 475 -21.16 27.52 -1.22
C VAL A 475 -22.25 27.25 -0.19
N CYS A 476 -22.42 28.18 0.75
CA CYS A 476 -23.54 28.21 1.69
C CYS A 476 -24.51 29.34 1.31
N PRO A 477 -25.61 29.07 0.58
CA PRO A 477 -26.52 30.11 0.08
C PRO A 477 -27.15 30.94 1.20
N VAL A 478 -27.44 30.26 2.32
CA VAL A 478 -28.09 30.85 3.50
C VAL A 478 -27.09 31.48 4.48
N GLY A 479 -25.79 31.52 4.15
CA GLY A 479 -24.74 32.18 4.93
C GLY A 479 -24.73 31.80 6.43
N ALA A 480 -24.83 30.49 6.72
CA ALA A 480 -24.95 29.90 8.06
C ALA A 480 -26.20 30.32 8.88
N GLY A 481 -27.20 30.95 8.27
CA GLY A 481 -28.42 31.41 8.96
C GLY A 481 -29.49 30.34 9.20
N ARG A 482 -29.47 29.24 8.45
CA ARG A 482 -30.52 28.19 8.48
C ARG A 482 -30.02 26.77 8.76
N CYS A 483 -28.92 26.64 9.51
CA CYS A 483 -28.37 25.31 9.83
C CYS A 483 -29.34 24.44 10.66
N HIS A 484 -30.24 25.04 11.44
CA HIS A 484 -31.24 24.35 12.26
C HIS A 484 -32.33 23.62 11.45
N VAL A 485 -32.47 23.93 10.16
CA VAL A 485 -33.35 23.20 9.23
C VAL A 485 -32.56 22.56 8.09
N GLY A 486 -31.23 22.42 8.18
CA GLY A 486 -30.42 21.91 7.07
C GLY A 486 -30.41 20.39 6.90
N GLY A 487 -30.97 19.63 7.84
CA GLY A 487 -30.86 18.18 7.94
C GLY A 487 -32.00 17.38 7.30
N PRO A 488 -32.02 16.06 7.53
CA PRO A 488 -33.07 15.18 7.03
C PRO A 488 -34.44 15.49 7.64
N VAL A 489 -35.49 15.03 6.97
CA VAL A 489 -36.88 15.15 7.45
C VAL A 489 -37.05 14.30 8.72
N THR A 490 -37.60 14.91 9.76
CA THR A 490 -37.93 14.28 11.05
C THR A 490 -39.22 13.46 10.94
N ALA A 491 -39.57 12.70 11.98
CA ALA A 491 -40.81 11.92 12.01
C ALA A 491 -42.06 12.81 11.88
N GLU A 492 -41.94 14.08 12.26
CA GLU A 492 -42.98 15.11 12.21
C GLU A 492 -43.10 15.77 10.81
N GLY A 493 -42.35 15.32 9.81
CA GLY A 493 -42.39 15.85 8.45
C GLY A 493 -41.67 17.19 8.27
N VAL A 494 -40.99 17.69 9.31
CA VAL A 494 -40.20 18.93 9.29
C VAL A 494 -38.72 18.58 9.22
N HIS A 495 -37.90 19.39 8.55
CA HIS A 495 -36.47 19.13 8.52
C HIS A 495 -35.78 19.49 9.84
N GLY A 496 -34.93 18.58 10.30
CA GLY A 496 -34.14 18.76 11.50
C GLY A 496 -32.86 19.59 11.26
N PRO A 497 -32.04 19.78 12.31
CA PRO A 497 -30.75 20.44 12.18
C PRO A 497 -29.78 19.65 11.31
N ALA A 498 -28.91 20.35 10.60
CA ALA A 498 -27.83 19.72 9.84
C ALA A 498 -27.00 18.79 10.77
N PRO A 499 -26.80 17.50 10.42
CA PRO A 499 -26.14 16.55 11.32
C PRO A 499 -24.71 16.98 11.68
N GLY A 500 -24.45 17.16 12.97
CA GLY A 500 -23.11 17.42 13.51
C GLY A 500 -22.68 18.89 13.66
N GLY A 501 -23.62 19.85 13.65
CA GLY A 501 -23.39 21.25 14.03
C GLY A 501 -22.97 22.18 12.89
N ALA A 502 -22.51 23.39 13.24
CA ALA A 502 -22.27 24.51 12.31
C ALA A 502 -21.17 24.28 11.26
N ASP A 503 -20.39 23.18 11.36
CA ASP A 503 -19.20 22.92 10.53
C ASP A 503 -19.33 21.72 9.58
N ARG A 504 -20.54 21.18 9.39
CA ARG A 504 -20.79 20.00 8.54
C ARG A 504 -21.67 20.28 7.33
N CYS A 505 -21.31 21.33 6.58
CA CYS A 505 -22.03 21.80 5.39
C CYS A 505 -22.29 20.71 4.34
N LEU A 506 -21.41 19.70 4.21
CA LEU A 506 -21.56 18.61 3.23
C LEU A 506 -22.82 17.77 3.41
N GLN A 507 -23.44 17.79 4.59
CA GLN A 507 -24.69 17.08 4.88
C GLN A 507 -25.92 18.00 4.87
N CYS A 508 -25.73 19.30 4.62
CA CYS A 508 -26.81 20.27 4.57
C CYS A 508 -27.54 20.19 3.23
N ARG A 509 -28.87 20.19 3.23
CA ARG A 509 -29.68 20.18 2.00
C ARG A 509 -29.46 21.42 1.13
N PHE A 510 -29.15 22.55 1.76
CA PHE A 510 -28.88 23.81 1.04
C PHE A 510 -27.45 23.90 0.49
N PHE A 511 -26.58 22.93 0.76
CA PHE A 511 -25.20 23.01 0.31
C PHE A 511 -25.11 22.84 -1.21
N ALA A 512 -24.34 23.74 -1.81
CA ALA A 512 -24.04 23.75 -3.24
C ALA A 512 -22.54 23.62 -3.45
N THR A 513 -22.14 22.94 -4.50
CA THR A 513 -20.75 22.87 -4.94
C THR A 513 -20.66 22.87 -6.46
N SER A 514 -19.45 22.83 -7.00
CA SER A 514 -19.16 22.92 -8.43
C SER A 514 -17.82 22.24 -8.70
N PRO A 515 -17.54 21.77 -9.93
CA PRO A 515 -16.19 21.40 -10.35
C PRO A 515 -15.12 22.41 -9.94
N ALA A 516 -15.44 23.71 -9.88
CA ALA A 516 -14.52 24.76 -9.41
C ALA A 516 -14.00 24.54 -7.96
N HIS A 517 -14.78 23.85 -7.13
CA HIS A 517 -14.51 23.57 -5.71
C HIS A 517 -13.89 22.17 -5.48
N LEU A 518 -13.70 21.38 -6.54
CA LEU A 518 -13.19 20.01 -6.43
C LEU A 518 -11.87 19.90 -5.64
N PRO A 519 -10.88 20.81 -5.78
CA PRO A 519 -9.66 20.76 -4.97
C PRO A 519 -9.94 20.85 -3.46
N GLY A 520 -10.84 21.73 -3.03
CA GLY A 520 -11.23 21.85 -1.63
C GLY A 520 -12.03 20.64 -1.14
N LEU A 521 -12.89 20.07 -1.99
CA LEU A 521 -13.62 18.84 -1.66
C LEU A 521 -12.67 17.65 -1.47
N LEU A 522 -11.63 17.53 -2.30
CA LEU A 522 -10.60 16.50 -2.19
C LEU A 522 -9.77 16.66 -0.91
N ASP A 523 -9.40 17.89 -0.55
CA ASP A 523 -8.72 18.16 0.72
C ASP A 523 -9.60 17.81 1.93
N ARG A 524 -10.89 18.17 1.87
CA ARG A 524 -11.86 17.84 2.91
C ARG A 524 -12.07 16.33 3.04
N LEU A 525 -12.24 15.63 1.92
CA LEU A 525 -12.34 14.17 1.88
C LEU A 525 -11.07 13.52 2.45
N THR A 526 -9.88 14.03 2.11
CA THR A 526 -8.61 13.52 2.62
C THR A 526 -8.52 13.67 4.14
N THR A 527 -8.91 14.83 4.67
CA THR A 527 -8.93 15.10 6.10
C THR A 527 -9.90 14.16 6.84
N LEU A 528 -11.14 14.03 6.32
CA LEU A 528 -12.14 13.14 6.90
C LEU A 528 -11.73 11.67 6.79
N SER A 529 -11.11 11.26 5.69
CA SER A 529 -10.62 9.89 5.49
C SER A 529 -9.55 9.52 6.50
N ARG A 530 -8.62 10.44 6.80
CA ARG A 530 -7.61 10.24 7.87
C ARG A 530 -8.24 10.11 9.24
N ALA A 531 -9.26 10.92 9.55
CA ALA A 531 -9.96 10.84 10.83
C ALA A 531 -10.77 9.53 10.94
N PHE A 532 -11.49 9.16 9.88
CA PHE A 532 -12.34 7.97 9.82
C PHE A 532 -11.55 6.69 10.03
N VAL A 533 -10.41 6.58 9.33
CA VAL A 533 -9.46 5.48 9.51
C VAL A 533 -8.91 5.39 10.94
N ARG A 534 -8.62 6.53 11.60
CA ARG A 534 -8.18 6.52 13.01
C ARG A 534 -9.29 6.04 13.94
N CYS A 535 -10.54 6.45 13.71
CA CYS A 535 -11.69 5.97 14.46
C CYS A 535 -11.89 4.46 14.26
N ILE A 536 -11.82 3.94 13.04
CA ILE A 536 -11.87 2.49 12.73
C ILE A 536 -10.78 1.75 13.51
N ALA A 537 -9.52 2.19 13.42
CA ALA A 537 -8.42 1.55 14.11
C ALA A 537 -8.53 1.60 15.64
N THR A 538 -9.12 2.69 16.18
CA THR A 538 -9.35 2.86 17.61
C THR A 538 -10.46 1.95 18.10
N TYR A 539 -11.62 1.96 17.42
CA TYR A 539 -12.75 1.08 17.71
C TYR A 539 -12.30 -0.38 17.77
N TRP A 540 -11.66 -0.88 16.70
CA TRP A 540 -11.23 -2.27 16.66
C TRP A 540 -10.19 -2.63 17.74
N ARG A 541 -9.30 -1.70 18.10
CA ARG A 541 -8.38 -1.92 19.23
C ARG A 541 -9.14 -2.10 20.53
N ARG A 542 -10.12 -1.24 20.83
CA ARG A 542 -10.93 -1.32 22.05
C ARG A 542 -11.85 -2.53 22.07
N GLU A 543 -12.36 -2.92 20.92
CA GLU A 543 -13.15 -4.13 20.75
C GLU A 543 -12.30 -5.39 21.03
N PHE A 544 -11.06 -5.44 20.54
CA PHE A 544 -10.13 -6.52 20.90
C PHE A 544 -9.76 -6.51 22.39
N ASP A 545 -9.50 -5.34 22.98
CA ASP A 545 -9.20 -5.21 24.42
C ASP A 545 -10.38 -5.74 25.27
N THR A 546 -11.62 -5.47 24.83
CA THR A 546 -12.86 -5.93 25.50
C THR A 546 -12.97 -7.45 25.48
N ARG A 547 -12.72 -8.07 24.32
CA ARG A 547 -12.73 -9.54 24.16
C ARG A 547 -11.65 -10.22 25.01
N GLU A 548 -10.45 -9.63 25.10
CA GLU A 548 -9.39 -10.16 25.97
C GLU A 548 -9.77 -10.09 27.46
N CYS A 549 -10.43 -8.99 27.89
CA CYS A 549 -10.94 -8.88 29.26
C CYS A 549 -12.09 -9.86 29.54
N GLU A 550 -12.97 -10.08 28.56
CA GLU A 550 -14.07 -11.05 28.65
C GLU A 550 -13.55 -12.49 28.77
N ASP A 551 -12.58 -12.88 27.94
CA ASP A 551 -11.92 -14.18 28.00
C ASP A 551 -11.25 -14.40 29.37
N GLY A 552 -10.55 -13.38 29.87
CA GLY A 552 -9.91 -13.41 31.20
C GLY A 552 -10.91 -13.59 32.34
N TRP A 553 -12.02 -12.83 32.31
CA TRP A 553 -13.11 -12.95 33.29
C TRP A 553 -13.76 -14.34 33.25
N ASN A 554 -13.99 -14.89 32.05
CA ASN A 554 -14.57 -16.22 31.87
C ASN A 554 -13.65 -17.36 32.31
N ALA A 555 -12.32 -17.19 32.22
CA ALA A 555 -11.33 -18.18 32.64
C ALA A 555 -11.05 -18.19 34.16
N ALA A 556 -11.37 -17.11 34.88
CA ALA A 556 -11.09 -16.98 36.30
C ALA A 556 -11.99 -17.87 37.17
N LYS A 557 -11.36 -18.74 37.99
CA LYS A 557 -12.03 -19.65 38.93
C LYS A 557 -12.13 -19.10 40.35
N ASP A 558 -11.23 -18.19 40.73
CA ASP A 558 -11.21 -17.55 42.04
C ASP A 558 -12.19 -16.37 42.10
N ALA A 559 -12.95 -16.26 43.20
CA ALA A 559 -14.02 -15.26 43.32
C ALA A 559 -13.49 -13.82 43.41
N ALA A 560 -12.35 -13.60 44.08
CA ALA A 560 -11.76 -12.27 44.22
C ALA A 560 -11.13 -11.81 42.88
N ALA A 561 -10.41 -12.70 42.19
CA ALA A 561 -9.87 -12.44 40.86
C ALA A 561 -10.99 -12.19 39.82
N ARG A 562 -12.12 -12.89 39.94
CA ARG A 562 -13.27 -12.72 39.04
C ARG A 562 -13.91 -11.33 39.18
N SER A 563 -13.96 -10.77 40.39
CA SER A 563 -14.50 -9.41 40.62
C SER A 563 -13.64 -8.32 39.98
N ASP A 564 -12.31 -8.35 40.16
CA ASP A 564 -11.37 -7.39 39.54
C ASP A 564 -11.40 -7.50 38.00
N LEU A 565 -11.46 -8.71 37.45
CA LEU A 565 -11.57 -8.91 36.00
C LEU A 565 -12.91 -8.46 35.43
N GLN A 566 -13.99 -8.56 36.20
CA GLN A 566 -15.31 -8.04 35.81
C GLN A 566 -15.29 -6.52 35.69
N GLU A 567 -14.69 -5.81 36.65
CA GLU A 567 -14.54 -4.35 36.58
C GLU A 567 -13.71 -3.92 35.37
N ARG A 568 -12.62 -4.64 35.07
CA ARG A 568 -11.80 -4.40 33.88
C ARG A 568 -12.55 -4.64 32.57
N PHE A 569 -13.38 -5.68 32.51
CA PHE A 569 -14.25 -5.95 31.37
C PHE A 569 -15.26 -4.84 31.16
N VAL A 570 -15.96 -4.39 32.21
CA VAL A 570 -16.92 -3.29 32.14
C VAL A 570 -16.24 -2.01 31.64
N ALA A 571 -15.06 -1.67 32.18
CA ALA A 571 -14.29 -0.51 31.74
C ALA A 571 -13.75 -0.64 30.30
N ALA A 572 -13.42 -1.84 29.84
CA ALA A 572 -13.02 -2.09 28.46
C ALA A 572 -14.21 -1.93 27.50
N LYS A 573 -15.36 -2.51 27.86
CA LYS A 573 -16.61 -2.40 27.09
C LYS A 573 -17.06 -0.95 26.93
N GLN A 574 -17.06 -0.17 28.02
CA GLN A 574 -17.40 1.26 27.96
C GLN A 574 -16.50 2.02 26.97
N ARG A 575 -15.18 1.76 26.99
CA ARG A 575 -14.23 2.37 26.03
C ARG A 575 -14.45 1.91 24.60
N SER A 576 -14.93 0.68 24.38
CA SER A 576 -15.31 0.19 23.05
C SER A 576 -16.55 0.89 22.54
N ASP A 577 -17.58 1.03 23.38
CA ASP A 577 -18.84 1.71 23.07
C ASP A 577 -18.60 3.20 22.75
N GLU A 578 -17.73 3.88 23.51
CA GLU A 578 -17.30 5.26 23.23
C GLU A 578 -16.59 5.38 21.87
N ALA A 579 -15.72 4.42 21.54
CA ALA A 579 -15.01 4.41 20.27
C ALA A 579 -15.94 4.10 19.07
N LEU A 580 -16.93 3.23 19.27
CA LEU A 580 -17.99 2.96 18.29
C LEU A 580 -18.85 4.21 18.06
N SER A 581 -19.26 4.89 19.14
CA SER A 581 -20.03 6.13 19.06
C SER A 581 -19.27 7.21 18.26
N ALA A 582 -17.98 7.38 18.50
CA ALA A 582 -17.13 8.31 17.75
C ALA A 582 -17.02 7.94 16.26
N LEU A 583 -16.94 6.64 15.95
CA LEU A 583 -16.90 6.13 14.57
C LEU A 583 -18.24 6.40 13.85
N THR A 584 -19.36 6.03 14.46
CA THR A 584 -20.71 6.23 13.93
C THR A 584 -21.04 7.72 13.76
N ALA A 585 -20.53 8.60 14.62
CA ALA A 585 -20.70 10.05 14.49
C ALA A 585 -19.89 10.69 13.34
N LEU A 586 -18.84 10.01 12.86
CA LEU A 586 -17.97 10.52 11.80
C LEU A 586 -18.33 9.96 10.42
N GLN A 587 -18.82 8.71 10.37
CA GLN A 587 -19.15 7.98 9.15
C GLN A 587 -20.04 8.80 8.17
N PRO A 588 -21.17 9.41 8.58
CA PRO A 588 -22.03 10.16 7.65
C PRO A 588 -21.33 11.36 7.00
N SER A 589 -20.38 11.99 7.69
CA SER A 589 -19.62 13.11 7.15
C SER A 589 -18.59 12.69 6.11
N TRP A 590 -17.98 11.51 6.32
CA TRP A 590 -17.08 10.93 5.34
C TRP A 590 -17.85 10.49 4.08
N GLU A 591 -19.00 9.83 4.26
CA GLU A 591 -19.90 9.43 3.17
C GLU A 591 -20.32 10.66 2.34
N ALA A 592 -20.80 11.72 2.99
CA ALA A 592 -21.21 12.95 2.32
C ALA A 592 -20.06 13.62 1.53
N ALA A 593 -18.83 13.60 2.05
CA ALA A 593 -17.66 14.13 1.35
C ALA A 593 -17.33 13.31 0.09
N LEU A 594 -17.40 11.98 0.19
CA LEU A 594 -17.14 11.09 -0.93
C LEU A 594 -18.23 11.21 -2.01
N THR A 595 -19.49 11.30 -1.61
CA THR A 595 -20.61 11.56 -2.52
C THR A 595 -20.43 12.88 -3.25
N ALA A 596 -20.06 13.96 -2.55
CA ALA A 596 -19.82 15.26 -3.17
C ALA A 596 -18.66 15.23 -4.20
N VAL A 597 -17.53 14.62 -3.85
CA VAL A 597 -16.39 14.44 -4.79
C VAL A 597 -16.80 13.64 -6.02
N THR A 598 -17.53 12.54 -5.82
CA THR A 598 -17.95 11.65 -6.91
C THR A 598 -18.87 12.37 -7.89
N ARG A 599 -19.87 13.10 -7.36
CA ARG A 599 -20.79 13.91 -8.17
C ARG A 599 -20.07 15.01 -8.92
N CYS A 600 -19.15 15.75 -8.27
CA CYS A 600 -18.36 16.79 -8.95
C CYS A 600 -17.46 16.23 -10.05
N ARG A 601 -16.86 15.06 -9.86
CA ARG A 601 -16.06 14.40 -10.90
C ARG A 601 -16.90 14.01 -12.10
N ALA A 602 -18.06 13.41 -11.86
CA ALA A 602 -18.99 13.04 -12.92
C ALA A 602 -19.37 14.25 -13.80
N THR A 603 -19.59 15.42 -13.18
CA THR A 603 -19.92 16.66 -13.90
C THR A 603 -18.71 17.34 -14.55
N SER A 604 -17.49 17.10 -14.05
CA SER A 604 -16.27 17.72 -14.58
C SER A 604 -15.88 17.20 -15.98
N HIS A 605 -16.22 15.95 -16.30
CA HIS A 605 -15.91 15.35 -17.61
C HIS A 605 -16.95 15.65 -18.71
N THR A 606 -18.08 16.27 -18.35
CA THR A 606 -19.17 16.64 -19.28
C THR A 606 -19.19 18.12 -19.63
N ALA A 607 -18.27 18.93 -19.08
CA ALA A 607 -18.30 20.37 -19.20
C ALA A 607 -17.89 20.87 -20.59
N ALA A 608 -18.85 20.93 -21.51
CA ALA A 608 -18.83 21.91 -22.60
C ALA A 608 -19.33 23.26 -22.03
N GLN A 609 -18.66 24.36 -22.39
CA GLN A 609 -18.93 25.78 -22.05
C GLN A 609 -20.12 26.04 -21.08
N GLY A 610 -19.85 26.48 -19.85
CA GLY A 610 -20.86 26.85 -18.84
C GLY A 610 -20.41 26.58 -17.40
N VAL A 611 -21.22 26.96 -16.40
CA VAL A 611 -21.01 26.62 -14.97
C VAL A 611 -21.93 25.48 -14.57
N ASP A 612 -21.35 24.43 -13.99
CA ASP A 612 -22.08 23.30 -13.40
C ASP A 612 -22.22 23.49 -11.88
N LEU A 613 -23.45 23.38 -11.38
CA LEU A 613 -23.80 23.42 -9.97
C LEU A 613 -24.28 22.05 -9.50
N VAL A 614 -23.65 21.51 -8.47
CA VAL A 614 -24.04 20.25 -7.83
C VAL A 614 -24.65 20.58 -6.47
N LEU A 615 -25.95 20.34 -6.34
CA LEU A 615 -26.73 20.67 -5.14
C LEU A 615 -27.05 19.40 -4.35
N ASN A 616 -27.05 19.49 -3.02
CA ASN A 616 -27.40 18.37 -2.16
C ASN A 616 -28.92 18.12 -2.10
N GLY A 617 -29.70 19.19 -2.04
CA GLY A 617 -31.16 19.14 -1.96
C GLY A 617 -31.85 19.15 -3.31
N THR A 618 -33.17 19.13 -3.23
CA THR A 618 -34.11 19.20 -4.35
C THR A 618 -34.22 20.62 -4.93
N SER A 619 -35.00 20.78 -6.00
CA SER A 619 -35.36 22.10 -6.53
C SER A 619 -36.04 22.98 -5.49
N ASP A 620 -36.89 22.38 -4.65
CA ASP A 620 -37.71 23.10 -3.68
C ASP A 620 -36.85 23.57 -2.49
N ASP A 621 -35.94 22.72 -2.02
CA ASP A 621 -34.94 23.09 -1.02
C ASP A 621 -34.09 24.27 -1.48
N TRP A 622 -33.79 24.31 -2.77
CA TRP A 622 -32.98 25.37 -3.36
C TRP A 622 -33.75 26.66 -3.58
N ALA A 623 -35.04 26.59 -3.92
CA ALA A 623 -35.92 27.75 -3.96
C ALA A 623 -36.04 28.40 -2.57
N GLU A 624 -36.13 27.59 -1.52
CA GLU A 624 -36.09 28.08 -0.14
C GLU A 624 -34.74 28.73 0.21
N ALA A 625 -33.63 28.11 -0.21
CA ALA A 625 -32.30 28.66 0.01
C ALA A 625 -32.11 30.02 -0.66
N GLN A 626 -32.65 30.21 -1.87
CA GLN A 626 -32.63 31.47 -2.61
C GLN A 626 -33.46 32.55 -1.91
N ALA A 627 -34.66 32.21 -1.44
CA ALA A 627 -35.52 33.14 -0.70
C ALA A 627 -34.86 33.60 0.61
N ALA A 628 -34.03 32.76 1.21
CA ALA A 628 -33.31 33.02 2.44
C ALA A 628 -31.85 33.49 2.23
N ALA A 629 -31.43 33.73 0.99
CA ALA A 629 -30.04 34.03 0.68
C ALA A 629 -29.65 35.42 1.21
N LYS A 630 -28.44 35.52 1.79
CA LYS A 630 -27.89 36.83 2.19
C LYS A 630 -27.54 37.70 0.98
N GLU A 631 -27.24 37.07 -0.16
CA GLU A 631 -26.90 37.71 -1.42
C GLU A 631 -27.69 37.07 -2.58
N PRO A 632 -29.00 37.36 -2.67
CA PRO A 632 -29.88 36.71 -3.62
C PRO A 632 -29.51 36.99 -5.07
N ASP A 633 -28.98 38.18 -5.37
CA ASP A 633 -28.58 38.55 -6.73
C ASP A 633 -27.33 37.81 -7.21
N VAL A 634 -26.35 37.59 -6.32
CA VAL A 634 -25.15 36.78 -6.62
C VAL A 634 -25.52 35.32 -6.84
N LEU A 635 -26.43 34.80 -6.01
CA LEU A 635 -26.93 33.43 -6.16
C LEU A 635 -27.73 33.25 -7.46
N ARG A 636 -28.56 34.23 -7.84
CA ARG A 636 -29.34 34.20 -9.09
C ARG A 636 -28.44 34.21 -10.33
N ALA A 637 -27.44 35.07 -10.35
CA ALA A 637 -26.47 35.15 -11.45
C ALA A 637 -25.58 33.90 -11.56
N LEU A 638 -25.27 33.23 -10.44
CA LEU A 638 -24.58 31.94 -10.47
C LEU A 638 -25.41 30.86 -11.16
N MET A 639 -26.73 30.91 -11.01
CA MET A 639 -27.67 29.94 -11.59
C MET A 639 -28.08 30.26 -13.03
N GLU A 640 -28.00 31.52 -13.44
CA GLU A 640 -28.36 31.96 -14.77
C GLU A 640 -27.52 31.18 -15.81
N ASP A 641 -28.20 30.45 -16.71
CA ASP A 641 -27.59 29.52 -17.66
C ASP A 641 -26.62 28.49 -17.04
N ALA A 642 -26.78 28.15 -15.75
CA ALA A 642 -26.05 27.07 -15.12
C ALA A 642 -26.74 25.73 -15.35
N ARG A 643 -25.96 24.67 -15.55
CA ARG A 643 -26.50 23.31 -15.48
C ARG A 643 -26.55 22.90 -14.01
N VAL A 644 -27.75 22.64 -13.51
CA VAL A 644 -27.98 22.34 -12.10
C VAL A 644 -28.27 20.86 -11.91
N HIS A 645 -27.47 20.21 -11.08
CA HIS A 645 -27.58 18.81 -10.71
C HIS A 645 -28.12 18.71 -9.28
N TYR A 646 -29.43 18.57 -9.15
CA TYR A 646 -30.11 18.41 -7.86
C TYR A 646 -29.80 17.05 -7.21
N GLY A 647 -29.88 16.99 -5.89
CA GLY A 647 -29.82 15.76 -5.10
C GLY A 647 -31.17 15.42 -4.47
N PRO A 648 -31.29 14.28 -3.75
CA PRO A 648 -30.22 13.34 -3.42
C PRO A 648 -29.88 12.38 -4.56
N ASP A 649 -28.58 12.09 -4.73
CA ASP A 649 -28.09 11.04 -5.63
C ASP A 649 -27.94 9.74 -4.83
N VAL A 650 -28.99 8.93 -4.85
CA VAL A 650 -29.10 7.68 -4.07
C VAL A 650 -27.98 6.71 -4.44
N ALA A 651 -27.64 6.60 -5.73
CA ALA A 651 -26.60 5.67 -6.18
C ALA A 651 -25.20 6.05 -5.66
N CYS A 652 -24.85 7.34 -5.69
CA CYS A 652 -23.57 7.80 -5.13
C CYS A 652 -23.55 7.74 -3.60
N ALA A 653 -24.69 7.95 -2.93
CA ALA A 653 -24.80 7.83 -1.48
C ALA A 653 -24.68 6.37 -1.01
N ASP A 654 -25.36 5.44 -1.69
CA ASP A 654 -25.30 4.01 -1.36
C ASP A 654 -23.92 3.44 -1.62
N ARG A 655 -23.26 3.80 -2.73
CA ARG A 655 -21.86 3.39 -2.98
C ARG A 655 -20.90 3.92 -1.90
N ALA A 656 -21.13 5.14 -1.42
CA ALA A 656 -20.31 5.70 -0.33
C ALA A 656 -20.54 4.94 0.99
N ARG A 657 -21.78 4.59 1.31
CA ARG A 657 -22.13 3.78 2.48
C ARG A 657 -21.55 2.37 2.41
N GLU A 658 -21.72 1.68 1.28
CA GLU A 658 -21.14 0.35 1.04
C GLU A 658 -19.62 0.36 1.25
N LEU A 659 -18.94 1.41 0.77
CA LEU A 659 -17.51 1.55 0.97
C LEU A 659 -17.16 1.86 2.43
N ALA A 660 -17.94 2.69 3.12
CA ALA A 660 -17.74 2.97 4.54
C ALA A 660 -17.84 1.67 5.37
N ASP A 661 -18.91 0.91 5.16
CA ASP A 661 -19.17 -0.34 5.85
C ASP A 661 -18.07 -1.37 5.54
N TYR A 662 -17.65 -1.46 4.27
CA TYR A 662 -16.52 -2.29 3.87
C TYR A 662 -15.22 -1.91 4.59
N LEU A 663 -14.89 -0.61 4.69
CA LEU A 663 -13.69 -0.13 5.38
C LEU A 663 -13.72 -0.46 6.88
N VAL A 664 -14.88 -0.30 7.51
CA VAL A 664 -15.10 -0.67 8.92
C VAL A 664 -14.93 -2.18 9.10
N MET A 665 -15.57 -3.00 8.27
CA MET A 665 -15.54 -4.47 8.36
C MET A 665 -14.17 -5.08 8.09
N THR A 666 -13.43 -4.54 7.13
CA THR A 666 -12.10 -5.06 6.75
C THR A 666 -10.96 -4.55 7.62
N HIS A 667 -11.26 -3.71 8.63
CA HIS A 667 -10.25 -3.00 9.43
C HIS A 667 -9.26 -2.20 8.57
N CYS A 668 -9.69 -1.71 7.41
CA CYS A 668 -8.80 -1.04 6.46
C CYS A 668 -8.32 0.30 7.04
N VAL A 669 -6.99 0.45 7.15
CA VAL A 669 -6.34 1.62 7.79
C VAL A 669 -5.73 2.58 6.75
N GLU A 670 -6.00 2.38 5.46
CA GLU A 670 -5.48 3.24 4.40
C GLU A 670 -6.65 3.58 3.45
N PRO A 671 -7.09 4.86 3.40
CA PRO A 671 -8.05 5.26 2.40
C PRO A 671 -7.33 5.39 1.05
N PRO A 672 -7.99 5.07 -0.08
CA PRO A 672 -7.39 5.29 -1.38
C PRO A 672 -7.07 6.79 -1.52
N PRO A 673 -5.87 7.17 -2.01
CA PRO A 673 -5.61 8.56 -2.32
C PRO A 673 -6.65 9.00 -3.36
N ALA A 674 -7.22 10.19 -3.20
CA ALA A 674 -8.06 10.82 -4.20
C ALA A 674 -7.25 11.93 -4.90
N PRO A 675 -6.18 11.61 -5.65
CA PRO A 675 -5.40 12.62 -6.33
C PRO A 675 -6.24 13.27 -7.42
N LEU A 676 -5.98 14.55 -7.68
CA LEU A 676 -6.52 15.25 -8.84
C LEU A 676 -5.83 14.69 -10.09
N SER A 677 -6.58 14.13 -11.04
CA SER A 677 -6.02 13.69 -12.32
C SER A 677 -5.59 14.90 -13.17
N VAL A 678 -4.77 14.70 -14.21
CA VAL A 678 -4.41 15.78 -15.15
C VAL A 678 -5.66 16.31 -15.88
N GLU A 679 -6.64 15.43 -16.13
CA GLU A 679 -7.93 15.78 -16.72
C GLU A 679 -8.80 16.58 -15.74
N ASP A 680 -8.87 16.13 -14.48
CA ASP A 680 -9.56 16.84 -13.39
C ASP A 680 -8.96 18.24 -13.24
N ALA A 681 -7.63 18.38 -13.28
CA ALA A 681 -6.94 19.66 -13.13
C ALA A 681 -7.29 20.66 -14.25
N ARG A 682 -7.40 20.19 -15.49
CA ARG A 682 -7.81 21.02 -16.64
C ARG A 682 -9.27 21.44 -16.52
N ALA A 683 -10.17 20.50 -16.18
CA ALA A 683 -11.59 20.79 -16.00
C ALA A 683 -11.84 21.77 -14.84
N VAL A 684 -11.11 21.61 -13.73
CA VAL A 684 -11.14 22.52 -12.58
C VAL A 684 -10.71 23.93 -12.99
N ALA A 685 -9.62 24.08 -13.75
CA ALA A 685 -9.14 25.40 -14.17
C ALA A 685 -10.18 26.15 -15.01
N VAL A 686 -10.84 25.46 -15.94
CA VAL A 686 -11.92 26.02 -16.76
C VAL A 686 -13.13 26.41 -15.90
N ALA A 687 -13.55 25.52 -14.99
CA ALA A 687 -14.68 25.79 -14.10
C ALA A 687 -14.41 26.96 -13.14
N GLN A 688 -13.18 27.10 -12.64
CA GLN A 688 -12.78 28.21 -11.77
C GLN A 688 -12.80 29.56 -12.50
N LEU A 689 -12.41 29.60 -13.78
CA LEU A 689 -12.50 30.81 -14.59
C LEU A 689 -13.96 31.23 -14.79
N ALA A 690 -14.81 30.31 -15.24
CA ALA A 690 -16.24 30.58 -15.46
C ALA A 690 -16.96 30.99 -14.16
N TRP A 691 -16.64 30.35 -13.04
CA TRP A 691 -17.16 30.70 -11.72
C TRP A 691 -16.81 32.14 -11.33
N ARG A 692 -15.54 32.53 -11.50
CA ARG A 692 -15.05 33.87 -11.12
C ARG A 692 -15.67 34.97 -11.97
N GLU A 693 -15.82 34.75 -13.27
CA GLU A 693 -16.44 35.72 -14.17
C GLU A 693 -17.90 35.98 -13.81
N ARG A 694 -18.65 34.93 -13.45
CA ARG A 694 -20.05 35.08 -12.99
C ARG A 694 -20.15 35.80 -11.65
N VAL A 695 -19.33 35.44 -10.66
CA VAL A 695 -19.34 36.14 -9.35
C VAL A 695 -18.99 37.62 -9.52
N ALA A 696 -17.99 37.93 -10.35
CA ALA A 696 -17.60 39.32 -10.62
C ALA A 696 -18.73 40.11 -11.30
N SER A 697 -19.35 39.55 -12.35
CA SER A 697 -20.47 40.16 -13.06
C SER A 697 -21.68 40.40 -12.14
N ALA A 698 -21.99 39.44 -11.27
CA ALA A 698 -23.08 39.56 -10.32
C ALA A 698 -22.84 40.62 -9.23
N GLN A 699 -21.62 40.70 -8.73
CA GLN A 699 -21.23 41.73 -7.75
C GLN A 699 -21.28 43.13 -8.36
N GLU A 700 -20.87 43.27 -9.63
CA GLU A 700 -20.92 44.51 -10.38
C GLU A 700 -22.37 44.97 -10.66
N ALA A 701 -23.26 44.03 -10.98
CA ALA A 701 -24.70 44.28 -11.09
C ALA A 701 -25.35 44.67 -9.74
N SER A 702 -24.90 44.09 -8.62
CA SER A 702 -25.44 44.42 -7.28
C SER A 702 -25.00 45.79 -6.75
N LYS A 703 -23.85 46.32 -7.19
CA LYS A 703 -23.35 47.65 -6.77
C LYS A 703 -24.21 48.82 -7.28
N GLY A 704 -25.09 48.57 -8.26
CA GLY A 704 -26.00 49.58 -8.82
C GLY A 704 -27.39 49.64 -8.17
N LEU A 705 -27.72 48.76 -7.21
CA LEU A 705 -29.03 48.70 -6.59
C LEU A 705 -28.98 49.27 -5.16
N PRO A 706 -29.77 50.31 -4.83
CA PRO A 706 -29.84 50.80 -3.46
C PRO A 706 -30.40 49.71 -2.54
N GLN A 707 -29.76 49.49 -1.39
CA GLN A 707 -30.27 48.55 -0.37
C GLN A 707 -31.71 48.92 -0.01
N ARG A 708 -32.66 48.10 -0.47
CA ARG A 708 -34.06 48.20 -0.06
C ARG A 708 -34.17 47.79 1.39
N THR A 709 -34.42 48.75 2.28
CA THR A 709 -34.75 48.49 3.68
C THR A 709 -36.13 47.85 3.77
N LEU A 710 -36.41 47.11 4.86
CA LEU A 710 -37.73 46.55 5.16
C LEU A 710 -38.88 47.58 5.03
N TRP A 711 -38.59 48.86 5.29
CA TRP A 711 -39.53 49.97 5.10
C TRP A 711 -39.90 50.24 3.64
N SER A 712 -38.95 50.14 2.72
CA SER A 712 -39.21 50.35 1.28
C SER A 712 -40.06 49.24 0.63
N LEU A 713 -40.04 48.03 1.20
CA LEU A 713 -40.90 46.92 0.78
C LEU A 713 -42.34 47.10 1.27
N ALA A 714 -42.53 47.61 2.49
CA ALA A 714 -43.85 47.87 3.07
C ALA A 714 -44.60 49.02 2.35
N GLU A 715 -43.91 50.08 1.92
CA GLU A 715 -44.51 51.19 1.17
C GLU A 715 -44.97 50.78 -0.25
N SER A 716 -44.25 49.84 -0.89
CA SER A 716 -44.59 49.34 -2.22
C SER A 716 -45.85 48.46 -2.26
N GLN A 717 -46.23 47.87 -1.12
CA GLN A 717 -47.44 47.04 -1.00
C GLN A 717 -48.68 47.83 -0.55
N CYS A 718 -48.52 49.07 -0.08
CA CYS A 718 -49.63 49.96 0.28
C CYS A 718 -50.06 50.90 -0.87
N SER A 719 -49.37 50.84 -2.01
CA SER A 719 -49.61 51.71 -3.17
C SER A 719 -50.08 50.93 -4.40
N ASN A 720 -50.98 49.96 -4.21
CA ASN A 720 -51.78 49.33 -5.25
C ASN A 720 -53.20 49.06 -4.74
#